data_AF-A0AAJ6ASQ4-F1
#
_entry.id   AF-A0AAJ6ASQ4-F1
#
_cell.length_a   1.000
_cell.length_b   1.000
_cell.length_c   1.000
_cell.angle_alpha   90.00
_cell.angle_beta   90.00
_cell.angle_gamma   90.00
#
_symmetry.space_group_name_H-M   'P 1'
#
loop_
_entity.id
_entity.type
_entity.pdbx_description
1 polymer ?
#
loop_
_entity_poly.entity_id
_entity_poly.type
_entity_poly.pdbx_seq_one_letter_code
_entity_poly.pdbx_strand_id
1 'polypeptide(L)'
;MGIQARIEGLVRDFRGGEPLVPMFVLHAEESAGDERANRILDDVLAVQVDHGARCAVLDPRAPGPEQPIGPGGDRARAALLLQGIDTPRAWGDSEWPRMPRVPYRRYRFPRLRLVHAIADAVREVDQQGEARVDPAAERRALVEQLARQRWRPRAAHRRNALGERLSEAGTAGLLAAVLAVLTALLPLFEAPIAFSVACGFLLLLAVLYFVPVGRAPLLLWMRRESRWFLTTTFLLPVQGRQSYEAGLLHPFRSWRSVTERAADVAGSLRDGGNAQLQLHVLALLEDLRDAHRRWSWDLRGFKRLRPPVLFLRRADASDGGIALLQAISDVRTVRSELDPLLVVASVDAADVEGLDERRAPDPVERPAPYDFADRLARLHEDWEGALRARQSPSSSGTVPWALRIAVPAAELEPPVQQVRWCERAAARPRAARVLWSAWAGIVVLGVAAGLLISYQADLADTYCRTGLFSADRDTRLVGSGATRECIGLSTGAVRFGAGLPPAKKGDTPPWRLEDVEKRIADANAKAGAHAFTIVYAGPLSTADGDNSSPVKGAEELAGVALAQHRFNADEGKTKMRVLVANGGVDMGHQTEMARRIVAYARRDPSVVGVVGLGRNTTDTGEAVGILRDAQLPAVSGTNSSEALPGAYRNWYSLAANDDWQARKLAVIARQLAGREDRAGRDTRTTVLLTRSGPGTKDQYTKDQADAFRKHLTGGDTGLDKPSRELTYQVSGGKPAASVVDTACKVGDERDPLVVLVAGRAEDLPPLTRRFGTVCAGRDISVITGDDVSKAHFPQESLPANVTIYHSTLVDPWAWYDAAFYEEAQSFLPGIPEGIGPGDDALASGQTALAHDATWALAEAADKAEGRGPAETWFWLAKGEDTITKATGDIGFAHYPQAEGHGAQSMAMWRVSRSPKDGKLESVLLCGIKAGHEDWTPDAGDCPIDKAAEEAEKERGGR
;
A
#
# COMPACT_ATOMS: atom_id res chain seq x y z
N MET A 1 17.53 -20.24 61.62
CA MET A 1 17.35 -20.71 60.20
C MET A 1 15.88 -20.78 59.75
N GLY A 2 14.92 -21.02 60.65
CA GLY A 2 13.49 -21.17 60.30
C GLY A 2 12.85 -19.96 59.59
N ILE A 3 13.18 -18.72 59.99
CA ILE A 3 12.64 -17.49 59.37
C ILE A 3 12.99 -17.40 57.88
N GLN A 4 14.26 -17.67 57.55
CA GLN A 4 14.75 -17.59 56.17
C GLN A 4 14.10 -18.66 55.27
N ALA A 5 13.92 -19.89 55.78
CA ALA A 5 13.22 -20.95 55.06
C ALA A 5 11.75 -20.59 54.77
N ARG A 6 11.06 -19.95 55.73
CA ARG A 6 9.68 -19.48 55.53
C ARG A 6 9.58 -18.37 54.48
N ILE A 7 10.51 -17.42 54.49
CA ILE A 7 10.58 -16.36 53.46
C ILE A 7 10.78 -16.97 52.07
N GLU A 8 11.67 -17.96 51.89
CA GLU A 8 11.84 -18.63 50.59
C GLU A 8 10.61 -19.44 50.17
N GLY A 9 9.87 -20.03 51.12
CA GLY A 9 8.56 -20.65 50.88
C GLY A 9 7.56 -19.67 50.27
N LEU A 10 7.40 -18.49 50.90
CA LEU A 10 6.54 -17.42 50.38
C LEU A 10 6.98 -16.93 48.99
N VAL A 11 8.29 -16.84 48.75
CA VAL A 11 8.84 -16.48 47.43
C VAL A 11 8.46 -17.53 46.37
N ARG A 12 8.38 -18.81 46.74
CA ARG A 12 7.94 -19.89 45.84
C ARG A 12 6.47 -19.72 45.47
N ASP A 13 5.61 -19.45 46.47
CA ASP A 13 4.17 -19.28 46.26
C ASP A 13 3.83 -18.01 45.47
N PHE A 14 4.61 -16.94 45.68
CA PHE A 14 4.53 -15.68 44.94
C PHE A 14 4.71 -15.86 43.42
N ARG A 15 5.39 -16.93 42.98
CA ARG A 15 5.55 -17.25 41.55
C ARG A 15 4.32 -17.92 40.96
N GLY A 16 3.61 -18.72 41.75
CA GLY A 16 2.42 -19.44 41.35
C GLY A 16 1.19 -18.54 41.30
N GLY A 17 1.02 -17.70 42.31
CA GLY A 17 -0.19 -16.86 42.48
C GLY A 17 0.10 -15.49 43.08
N GLU A 18 -0.93 -14.87 43.64
CA GLU A 18 -0.83 -13.69 44.49
C GLU A 18 -1.08 -14.16 45.93
N PRO A 19 -0.06 -14.71 46.64
CA PRO A 19 -0.24 -15.19 48.01
C PRO A 19 -0.47 -14.01 48.97
N LEU A 20 -1.00 -14.29 50.16
CA LEU A 20 -0.99 -13.34 51.26
C LEU A 20 0.45 -13.10 51.69
N VAL A 21 0.87 -11.83 51.78
CA VAL A 21 2.24 -11.45 52.15
C VAL A 21 2.23 -10.83 53.56
N PRO A 22 2.68 -11.54 54.61
CA PRO A 22 2.65 -11.02 55.98
C PRO A 22 3.71 -9.93 56.23
N MET A 23 3.57 -9.22 57.34
CA MET A 23 4.65 -8.46 57.95
C MET A 23 5.25 -9.30 59.09
N PHE A 24 6.49 -9.78 58.93
CA PHE A 24 7.20 -10.51 59.97
C PHE A 24 7.69 -9.51 61.03
N VAL A 25 7.16 -9.58 62.25
CA VAL A 25 7.59 -8.74 63.37
C VAL A 25 8.33 -9.59 64.39
N LEU A 26 9.65 -9.42 64.43
CA LEU A 26 10.57 -10.15 65.30
C LEU A 26 10.78 -9.36 66.60
N HIS A 27 10.65 -10.02 67.74
CA HIS A 27 11.02 -9.47 69.04
C HIS A 27 11.66 -10.56 69.91
N ALA A 28 12.46 -10.16 70.89
CA ALA A 28 12.96 -11.12 71.87
C ALA A 28 11.84 -11.55 72.83
N GLU A 29 11.91 -12.78 73.35
CA GLU A 29 11.04 -13.22 74.45
C GLU A 29 11.30 -12.41 75.74
N GLU A 30 12.55 -11.95 75.92
CA GLU A 30 12.99 -11.11 77.04
C GLU A 30 13.72 -9.86 76.51
N SER A 31 13.48 -8.69 77.10
CA SER A 31 14.07 -7.41 76.65
C SER A 31 15.60 -7.37 76.64
N ALA A 32 16.27 -8.22 77.44
CA ALA A 32 17.72 -8.39 77.40
C ALA A 32 18.24 -8.94 76.04
N GLY A 33 17.35 -9.48 75.20
CA GLY A 33 17.65 -10.06 73.89
C GLY A 33 17.45 -9.12 72.69
N ASP A 34 16.96 -7.89 72.87
CA ASP A 34 16.55 -7.01 71.77
C ASP A 34 17.70 -6.71 70.79
N GLU A 35 18.92 -6.43 71.28
CA GLU A 35 20.09 -6.23 70.40
C GLU A 35 20.45 -7.47 69.56
N ARG A 36 20.15 -8.68 70.06
CA ARG A 36 20.39 -9.94 69.33
C ARG A 36 19.30 -10.19 68.29
N ALA A 37 18.05 -9.89 68.60
CA ALA A 37 16.94 -9.98 67.64
C ALA A 37 17.18 -9.05 66.43
N ASN A 38 17.74 -7.87 66.68
CA ASN A 38 18.16 -6.94 65.63
C ASN A 38 19.30 -7.48 64.74
N ARG A 39 20.25 -8.23 65.31
CA ARG A 39 21.32 -8.88 64.52
C ARG A 39 20.79 -9.98 63.60
N ILE A 40 19.76 -10.72 64.02
CA ILE A 40 19.10 -11.72 63.15
C ILE A 40 18.50 -11.06 61.90
N LEU A 41 17.95 -9.85 62.04
CA LEU A 41 17.39 -9.11 60.90
C LEU A 41 18.47 -8.81 59.84
N ASP A 42 19.69 -8.51 60.28
CA ASP A 42 20.83 -8.25 59.40
C ASP A 42 21.30 -9.51 58.67
N ASP A 43 21.27 -10.66 59.34
CA ASP A 43 21.56 -11.95 58.71
C ASP A 43 20.50 -12.30 57.65
N VAL A 44 19.21 -12.11 57.94
CA VAL A 44 18.12 -12.34 56.97
C VAL A 44 18.25 -11.39 55.78
N LEU A 45 18.56 -10.12 56.02
CA LEU A 45 18.83 -9.13 54.97
C LEU A 45 19.98 -9.58 54.07
N ALA A 46 21.11 -10.01 54.64
CA ALA A 46 22.27 -10.46 53.87
C ALA A 46 21.92 -11.64 52.95
N VAL A 47 21.15 -12.62 53.43
CA VAL A 47 20.73 -13.78 52.62
C VAL A 47 19.73 -13.37 51.52
N GLN A 48 18.75 -12.50 51.81
CA GLN A 48 17.81 -12.04 50.79
C GLN A 48 18.49 -11.24 49.66
N VAL A 49 19.49 -10.43 50.01
CA VAL A 49 20.32 -9.71 49.03
C VAL A 49 21.11 -10.69 48.14
N ASP A 50 21.74 -11.72 48.73
CA ASP A 50 22.46 -12.76 47.98
C ASP A 50 21.54 -13.57 47.06
N HIS A 51 20.32 -13.85 47.51
CA HIS A 51 19.30 -14.53 46.72
C HIS A 51 18.73 -13.67 45.58
N GLY A 52 19.07 -12.38 45.53
CA GLY A 52 18.66 -11.42 44.51
C GLY A 52 17.27 -10.83 44.73
N ALA A 53 16.79 -10.80 45.97
CA ALA A 53 15.61 -10.01 46.33
C ALA A 53 15.93 -8.52 46.26
N ARG A 54 14.92 -7.71 45.94
CA ARG A 54 15.04 -6.25 45.98
C ARG A 54 14.71 -5.80 47.39
N CYS A 55 15.73 -5.45 48.16
CA CYS A 55 15.61 -5.08 49.57
C CYS A 55 15.75 -3.57 49.76
N ALA A 56 14.92 -2.99 50.62
CA ALA A 56 15.07 -1.63 51.16
C ALA A 56 15.19 -1.70 52.67
N VAL A 57 16.00 -0.84 53.28
CA VAL A 57 16.25 -0.83 54.73
C VAL A 57 15.84 0.53 55.29
N LEU A 58 15.07 0.51 56.37
CA LEU A 58 14.70 1.67 57.17
C LEU A 58 15.27 1.49 58.57
N ASP A 59 16.05 2.46 59.03
CA ASP A 59 16.60 2.52 60.38
C ASP A 59 16.13 3.83 61.02
N PRO A 60 15.08 3.79 61.87
CA PRO A 60 14.53 4.98 62.51
C PRO A 60 15.53 5.73 63.41
N ARG A 61 16.56 5.03 63.91
CA ARG A 61 17.59 5.57 64.79
C ARG A 61 18.83 6.07 64.03
N ALA A 62 18.85 5.99 62.70
CA ALA A 62 19.96 6.52 61.90
C ALA A 62 20.01 8.06 61.99
N PRO A 63 21.21 8.68 62.02
CA PRO A 63 21.34 10.14 62.11
C PRO A 63 20.73 10.82 60.86
N GLY A 64 19.50 11.29 61.00
CA GLY A 64 18.79 12.13 60.03
C GLY A 64 18.90 13.61 60.39
N PRO A 65 18.53 14.53 59.48
CA PRO A 65 18.43 15.95 59.83
C PRO A 65 17.40 16.12 60.95
N GLU A 66 17.83 16.65 62.10
CA GLU A 66 16.94 17.08 63.19
C GLU A 66 15.86 18.00 62.60
N GLN A 67 14.62 17.51 62.54
CA GLN A 67 13.47 18.32 62.11
C GLN A 67 12.58 18.60 63.32
N PRO A 68 12.11 19.85 63.49
CA PRO A 68 11.28 20.24 64.61
C PRO A 68 9.96 19.47 64.61
N ILE A 69 9.48 19.13 65.81
CA ILE A 69 8.22 18.43 66.04
C ILE A 69 7.08 19.32 65.53
N GLY A 70 6.58 19.02 64.32
CA GLY A 70 5.35 19.59 63.79
C GLY A 70 4.11 18.88 64.37
N PRO A 71 2.89 19.35 64.02
CA PRO A 71 1.66 18.64 64.36
C PRO A 71 1.70 17.21 63.76
N GLY A 72 1.57 16.19 64.60
CA GLY A 72 1.48 14.77 64.16
C GLY A 72 2.47 13.77 64.79
N GLY A 73 3.43 14.19 65.62
CA GLY A 73 4.24 13.28 66.46
C GLY A 73 4.91 12.12 65.70
N ASP A 74 4.72 10.89 66.18
CA ASP A 74 5.33 9.65 65.63
C ASP A 74 4.94 9.37 64.18
N ARG A 75 3.73 9.78 63.77
CA ARG A 75 3.23 9.57 62.40
C ARG A 75 3.93 10.47 61.38
N ALA A 76 4.34 11.67 61.80
CA ALA A 76 5.17 12.53 60.97
C ALA A 76 6.60 11.96 60.81
N ARG A 77 7.17 11.39 61.89
CA ARG A 77 8.44 10.65 61.82
C ARG A 77 8.35 9.45 60.88
N ALA A 78 7.29 8.66 60.97
CA ALA A 78 7.02 7.54 60.07
C ALA A 78 6.94 7.96 58.59
N ALA A 79 6.31 9.11 58.30
CA ALA A 79 6.23 9.64 56.93
C ALA A 79 7.60 10.08 56.40
N LEU A 80 8.48 10.58 57.29
CA LEU A 80 9.88 10.89 56.94
C LEU A 80 10.70 9.62 56.65
N LEU A 81 10.45 8.49 57.31
CA LEU A 81 11.13 7.21 57.01
C LEU A 81 10.87 6.76 55.56
N LEU A 82 9.71 7.12 54.99
CA LEU A 82 9.41 6.84 53.59
C LEU A 82 10.09 7.80 52.60
N GLN A 83 10.74 8.87 53.07
CA GLN A 83 11.54 9.74 52.19
C GLN A 83 12.82 9.03 51.75
N GLY A 84 13.02 8.94 50.43
CA GLY A 84 14.20 8.29 49.84
C GLY A 84 13.98 6.85 49.39
N ILE A 85 12.97 6.15 49.93
CA ILE A 85 12.54 4.82 49.46
C ILE A 85 11.89 4.85 48.07
N ASP A 86 11.45 6.05 47.66
CA ASP A 86 10.90 6.38 46.35
C ASP A 86 11.95 6.43 45.22
N THR A 87 13.22 6.16 45.56
CA THR A 87 14.32 6.09 44.61
C THR A 87 14.61 4.64 44.20
N PRO A 88 14.97 4.38 42.93
CA PRO A 88 15.36 3.04 42.51
C PRO A 88 16.59 2.49 43.26
N ARG A 89 17.44 3.37 43.80
CA ARG A 89 18.66 2.99 44.52
C ARG A 89 18.39 2.40 45.89
N ALA A 90 17.37 2.89 46.59
CA ALA A 90 16.93 2.36 47.88
C ALA A 90 16.55 0.87 47.82
N TRP A 91 16.27 0.35 46.62
CA TRP A 91 15.98 -1.06 46.37
C TRP A 91 17.17 -1.82 45.79
N GLY A 92 18.38 -1.54 46.32
CA GLY A 92 19.57 -2.39 46.16
C GLY A 92 20.55 -2.07 45.03
N ASP A 93 20.55 -0.87 44.44
CA ASP A 93 21.44 -0.56 43.30
C ASP A 93 22.75 0.20 43.67
N SER A 94 23.00 0.55 44.94
CA SER A 94 24.24 1.26 45.33
C SER A 94 24.80 0.97 46.73
N GLU A 95 24.03 0.42 47.66
CA GLU A 95 24.50 0.18 49.04
C GLU A 95 25.26 -1.15 49.19
N TRP A 96 25.05 -2.11 48.28
CA TRP A 96 25.55 -3.48 48.42
C TRP A 96 26.42 -3.88 47.22
N PRO A 97 27.76 -3.91 47.35
CA PRO A 97 28.70 -4.18 46.26
C PRO A 97 28.57 -5.54 45.58
N ARG A 98 27.89 -6.51 46.21
CA ARG A 98 27.79 -7.92 45.77
C ARG A 98 26.42 -8.34 45.25
N MET A 99 25.50 -7.41 44.96
CA MET A 99 24.18 -7.82 44.47
C MET A 99 24.28 -8.56 43.12
N PRO A 100 23.70 -9.76 42.97
CA PRO A 100 23.59 -10.41 41.66
C PRO A 100 22.85 -9.50 40.69
N ARG A 101 23.26 -9.46 39.41
CA ARG A 101 22.57 -8.66 38.38
C ARG A 101 21.09 -9.07 38.32
N VAL A 102 20.22 -8.21 38.84
CA VAL A 102 18.76 -8.47 38.83
C VAL A 102 18.26 -8.35 37.39
N PRO A 103 17.61 -9.37 36.83
CA PRO A 103 17.41 -9.52 35.38
C PRO A 103 16.29 -8.65 34.78
N TYR A 104 15.76 -7.66 35.50
CA TYR A 104 14.67 -6.80 35.02
C TYR A 104 14.82 -5.34 35.45
N ARG A 105 14.07 -4.45 34.78
CA ARG A 105 14.10 -2.99 34.98
C ARG A 105 13.98 -2.60 36.47
N ARG A 106 14.60 -1.48 36.84
CA ARG A 106 14.52 -0.90 38.19
C ARG A 106 13.09 -0.55 38.59
N TYR A 107 12.79 -0.51 39.89
CA TYR A 107 11.51 0.01 40.36
C TYR A 107 11.37 1.50 40.04
N ARG A 108 10.13 1.92 39.82
CA ARG A 108 9.76 3.32 39.59
C ARG A 108 8.60 3.62 40.52
N PHE A 109 8.67 4.77 41.17
CA PHE A 109 7.69 5.19 42.18
C PHE A 109 7.00 6.50 41.77
N PRO A 110 6.28 6.54 40.63
CA PRO A 110 5.67 7.78 40.16
C PRO A 110 4.61 8.35 41.10
N ARG A 111 3.85 7.52 41.83
CA ARG A 111 2.79 7.97 42.75
C ARG A 111 3.38 8.47 44.05
N LEU A 112 4.30 7.72 44.66
CA LEU A 112 4.95 8.13 45.90
C LEU A 112 5.75 9.43 45.70
N ARG A 113 6.43 9.56 44.55
CA ARG A 113 7.13 10.80 44.19
C ARG A 113 6.20 11.98 43.96
N LEU A 114 4.99 11.75 43.46
CA LEU A 114 3.98 12.81 43.32
C LEU A 114 3.54 13.30 44.71
N VAL A 115 3.28 12.38 45.65
CA VAL A 115 2.93 12.74 47.04
C VAL A 115 4.06 13.50 47.72
N HIS A 116 5.32 13.05 47.58
CA HIS A 116 6.49 13.80 48.07
C HIS A 116 6.63 15.19 47.43
N ALA A 117 6.35 15.32 46.13
CA ALA A 117 6.39 16.62 45.45
C ALA A 117 5.35 17.60 46.02
N ILE A 118 4.15 17.13 46.33
CA ILE A 118 3.10 17.95 46.97
C ILE A 118 3.53 18.31 48.40
N ALA A 119 4.04 17.36 49.18
CA ALA A 119 4.53 17.63 50.54
C ALA A 119 5.72 18.63 50.55
N ASP A 120 6.64 18.54 49.60
CA ASP A 120 7.74 19.50 49.41
C ASP A 120 7.23 20.89 49.02
N ALA A 121 6.21 20.97 48.16
CA ALA A 121 5.61 22.23 47.77
C ALA A 121 4.86 22.90 48.93
N VAL A 122 4.11 22.13 49.73
CA VAL A 122 3.44 22.62 50.95
C VAL A 122 4.45 23.22 51.92
N ARG A 123 5.54 22.50 52.22
CA ARG A 123 6.60 23.00 53.11
C ARG A 123 7.23 24.31 52.63
N GLU A 124 7.46 24.46 51.32
CA GLU A 124 8.06 25.69 50.80
C GLU A 124 7.10 26.88 50.84
N VAL A 125 5.83 26.67 50.49
CA VAL A 125 4.80 27.71 50.53
C VAL A 125 4.57 28.18 51.97
N ASP A 126 4.59 27.25 52.94
CA ASP A 126 4.48 27.55 54.37
C ASP A 126 5.68 28.35 54.89
N GLN A 127 6.91 28.03 54.43
CA GLN A 127 8.13 28.77 54.77
C GLN A 127 8.19 30.18 54.18
N GLN A 128 7.50 30.42 53.05
CA GLN A 128 7.45 31.73 52.38
C GLN A 128 6.46 32.71 53.03
N GLY A 129 5.67 32.27 54.01
CA GLY A 129 4.76 33.13 54.79
C GLY A 129 3.48 33.55 54.06
N GLU A 130 3.25 33.08 52.82
CA GLU A 130 2.07 33.39 52.01
C GLU A 130 0.79 32.64 52.47
N ALA A 131 0.93 31.65 53.36
CA ALA A 131 -0.09 30.64 53.69
C ALA A 131 -1.19 31.06 54.70
N ARG A 132 -1.43 32.36 54.95
CA ARG A 132 -2.41 32.78 56.00
C ARG A 132 -3.41 33.88 55.63
N VAL A 133 -3.49 34.31 54.37
CA VAL A 133 -4.32 35.50 54.01
C VAL A 133 -5.53 35.18 53.12
N ASP A 134 -5.46 34.22 52.18
CA ASP A 134 -6.58 33.80 51.30
C ASP A 134 -6.39 32.35 50.76
N PRO A 135 -7.34 31.41 50.95
CA PRO A 135 -7.28 30.05 50.41
C PRO A 135 -7.09 29.98 48.88
N ALA A 136 -7.63 30.95 48.13
CA ALA A 136 -7.49 30.99 46.68
C ALA A 136 -6.10 31.49 46.23
N ALA A 137 -5.48 32.39 46.99
CA ALA A 137 -4.09 32.82 46.78
C ALA A 137 -3.10 31.70 47.14
N GLU A 138 -3.35 31.01 48.24
CA GLU A 138 -2.56 29.87 48.69
C GLU A 138 -2.59 28.70 47.69
N ARG A 139 -3.77 28.36 47.16
CA ARG A 139 -3.92 27.37 46.09
C ARG A 139 -3.11 27.75 44.84
N ARG A 140 -3.08 29.03 44.47
CA ARG A 140 -2.27 29.52 43.34
C ARG A 140 -0.77 29.38 43.61
N ALA A 141 -0.31 29.77 44.80
CA ALA A 141 1.09 29.65 45.21
C ALA A 141 1.55 28.18 45.21
N LEU A 142 0.72 27.25 45.71
CA LEU A 142 1.01 25.82 45.69
C LEU A 142 1.13 25.26 44.27
N VAL A 143 0.17 25.56 43.39
CA VAL A 143 0.21 25.10 41.99
C VAL A 143 1.41 25.70 41.25
N GLU A 144 1.72 26.97 41.50
CA GLU A 144 2.89 27.61 40.91
C GLU A 144 4.18 26.96 41.40
N GLN A 145 4.29 26.64 42.69
CA GLN A 145 5.45 25.97 43.26
C GLN A 145 5.61 24.54 42.73
N LEU A 146 4.51 23.78 42.61
CA LEU A 146 4.50 22.46 41.95
C LEU A 146 4.95 22.54 40.49
N ALA A 147 4.51 23.58 39.77
CA ALA A 147 4.92 23.83 38.40
C ALA A 147 6.41 24.20 38.29
N ARG A 148 6.94 25.04 39.21
CA ARG A 148 8.38 25.34 39.30
C ARG A 148 9.21 24.08 39.55
N GLN A 149 8.72 23.17 40.40
CA GLN A 149 9.37 21.87 40.67
C GLN A 149 9.05 20.79 39.62
N ARG A 150 8.34 21.13 38.54
CA ARG A 150 7.91 20.22 37.46
C ARG A 150 7.17 18.97 37.98
N TRP A 151 6.41 19.11 39.06
CA TRP A 151 5.68 18.02 39.71
C TRP A 151 6.59 16.86 40.16
N ARG A 152 7.79 17.19 40.68
CA ARG A 152 8.78 16.24 41.19
C ARG A 152 9.31 16.69 42.55
N PRO A 153 9.74 15.76 43.42
CA PRO A 153 10.28 16.12 44.74
C PRO A 153 11.63 16.84 44.64
N ARG A 154 11.93 17.72 45.61
CA ARG A 154 13.08 18.64 45.65
C ARG A 154 14.42 17.89 45.55
N ALA A 155 14.53 16.73 46.20
CA ALA A 155 15.72 15.89 46.17
C ALA A 155 16.07 15.34 44.77
N ALA A 156 15.08 15.23 43.88
CA ALA A 156 15.29 14.79 42.50
C ALA A 156 15.81 15.91 41.59
N HIS A 157 15.50 17.17 41.92
CA HIS A 157 15.88 18.33 41.10
C HIS A 157 17.37 18.66 41.22
N ARG A 158 17.98 18.50 42.41
CA ARG A 158 19.43 18.74 42.62
C ARG A 158 20.36 17.70 41.98
N ARG A 159 19.87 16.49 41.64
CA ARG A 159 20.74 15.34 41.31
C ARG A 159 20.82 14.98 39.82
N ASN A 160 19.99 15.53 38.92
CA ASN A 160 19.86 15.02 37.54
C ASN A 160 19.60 16.10 36.45
N ALA A 161 20.42 17.13 36.35
CA ALA A 161 20.35 18.07 35.22
C ALA A 161 20.64 17.40 33.86
N LEU A 162 21.48 16.36 33.82
CA LEU A 162 21.88 15.66 32.59
C LEU A 162 20.83 14.65 32.08
N GLY A 163 20.14 13.96 33.00
CA GLY A 163 19.09 13.00 32.67
C GLY A 163 17.79 13.64 32.17
N GLU A 164 17.56 14.92 32.51
CA GLU A 164 16.43 15.70 31.98
C GLU A 164 16.59 15.99 30.48
N ARG A 165 17.80 16.35 30.01
CA ARG A 165 18.11 16.53 28.57
C ARG A 165 17.98 15.24 27.76
N LEU A 166 18.26 14.07 28.36
CA LEU A 166 18.12 12.77 27.68
C LEU A 166 16.68 12.24 27.65
N SER A 167 15.81 12.67 28.57
CA SER A 167 14.37 12.37 28.49
C SER A 167 13.66 13.19 27.40
N GLU A 168 14.18 14.38 27.07
CA GLU A 168 13.81 15.17 25.89
C GLU A 168 14.31 14.51 24.58
N ALA A 169 15.37 13.69 24.64
CA ALA A 169 15.78 12.87 23.50
C ALA A 169 14.84 11.67 23.24
N GLY A 170 13.98 11.29 24.19
CA GLY A 170 12.94 10.28 23.98
C GLY A 170 11.82 10.77 23.05
N THR A 171 11.46 12.05 23.15
CA THR A 171 10.58 12.72 22.18
C THR A 171 11.27 12.88 20.82
N ALA A 172 12.57 13.18 20.79
CA ALA A 172 13.35 13.21 19.55
C ALA A 172 13.47 11.83 18.88
N GLY A 173 13.57 10.73 19.65
CA GLY A 173 13.58 9.36 19.13
C GLY A 173 12.23 8.91 18.59
N LEU A 174 11.12 9.31 19.24
CA LEU A 174 9.76 9.09 18.70
C LEU A 174 9.56 9.88 17.39
N LEU A 175 10.05 11.13 17.35
CA LEU A 175 10.03 11.97 16.16
C LEU A 175 10.88 11.38 15.03
N ALA A 176 12.07 10.86 15.32
CA ALA A 176 12.93 10.22 14.34
C ALA A 176 12.34 8.91 13.79
N ALA A 177 11.69 8.10 14.63
CA ALA A 177 11.02 6.87 14.21
C ALA A 177 9.78 7.18 13.35
N VAL A 178 9.00 8.20 13.70
CA VAL A 178 7.85 8.64 12.89
C VAL A 178 8.29 9.28 11.57
N LEU A 179 9.39 10.06 11.57
CA LEU A 179 10.00 10.61 10.36
C LEU A 179 10.57 9.50 9.45
N ALA A 180 11.15 8.44 10.02
CA ALA A 180 11.61 7.27 9.29
C ALA A 180 10.45 6.48 8.67
N VAL A 181 9.32 6.34 9.36
CA VAL A 181 8.10 5.73 8.82
C VAL A 181 7.48 6.59 7.72
N LEU A 182 7.42 7.91 7.89
CA LEU A 182 6.92 8.85 6.87
C LEU A 182 7.81 8.86 5.62
N THR A 183 9.13 8.85 5.77
CA THR A 183 10.08 8.76 4.65
C THR A 183 10.02 7.41 3.93
N ALA A 184 9.74 6.31 4.64
CA ALA A 184 9.50 5.00 4.03
C ALA A 184 8.14 4.90 3.31
N LEU A 185 7.17 5.76 3.66
CA LEU A 185 5.85 5.82 3.02
C LEU A 185 5.79 6.78 1.81
N LEU A 186 6.83 7.61 1.60
CA LEU A 186 6.91 8.54 0.46
C LEU A 186 6.79 7.90 -0.94
N PRO A 187 7.27 6.66 -1.21
CA PRO A 187 7.10 6.04 -2.53
C PRO A 187 5.68 5.51 -2.79
N LEU A 188 4.79 5.50 -1.79
CA LEU A 188 3.49 4.83 -1.85
C LEU A 188 2.29 5.78 -2.10
N PHE A 189 2.51 7.10 -2.05
CA PHE A 189 1.46 8.11 -2.24
C PHE A 189 1.91 9.18 -3.25
N GLU A 190 0.95 9.79 -3.96
CA GLU A 190 1.26 10.97 -4.79
C GLU A 190 1.81 12.11 -3.90
N ALA A 191 2.91 12.71 -4.36
CA ALA A 191 3.75 13.66 -3.61
C ALA A 191 3.02 14.78 -2.80
N PRO A 192 1.91 15.39 -3.26
CA PRO A 192 1.29 16.51 -2.52
C PRO A 192 0.58 16.08 -1.22
N ILE A 193 0.07 14.84 -1.14
CA ILE A 193 -0.68 14.36 0.03
C ILE A 193 0.29 14.06 1.18
N ALA A 194 1.41 13.40 0.89
CA ALA A 194 2.45 13.11 1.86
C ALA A 194 3.06 14.39 2.45
N PHE A 195 3.29 15.42 1.62
CA PHE A 195 3.81 16.72 2.06
C PHE A 195 2.82 17.46 2.99
N SER A 196 1.53 17.43 2.66
CA SER A 196 0.48 18.12 3.45
C SER A 196 0.32 17.50 4.85
N VAL A 197 0.37 16.17 4.94
CA VAL A 197 0.29 15.46 6.22
C VAL A 197 1.54 15.74 7.08
N ALA A 198 2.73 15.74 6.47
CA ALA A 198 3.97 16.06 7.18
C ALA A 198 3.97 17.51 7.71
N CYS A 199 3.55 18.48 6.90
CA CYS A 199 3.45 19.90 7.31
C CYS A 199 2.40 20.11 8.41
N GLY A 200 1.21 19.52 8.29
CA GLY A 200 0.18 19.61 9.32
C GLY A 200 0.64 19.06 10.68
N PHE A 201 1.40 17.97 10.66
CA PHE A 201 1.95 17.36 11.87
C PHE A 201 3.09 18.18 12.50
N LEU A 202 4.00 18.74 11.68
CA LEU A 202 5.03 19.67 12.16
C LEU A 202 4.43 20.94 12.77
N LEU A 203 3.33 21.44 12.21
CA LEU A 203 2.62 22.61 12.72
C LEU A 203 1.90 22.31 14.04
N LEU A 204 1.28 21.13 14.18
CA LEU A 204 0.74 20.64 15.45
C LEU A 204 1.83 20.54 16.54
N LEU A 205 3.00 20.01 16.19
CA LEU A 205 4.16 19.92 17.08
C LEU A 205 4.69 21.31 17.48
N ALA A 206 4.79 22.24 16.54
CA ALA A 206 5.19 23.61 16.80
C ALA A 206 4.19 24.32 17.72
N VAL A 207 2.89 24.16 17.50
CA VAL A 207 1.84 24.71 18.38
C VAL A 207 1.93 24.10 19.78
N LEU A 208 2.13 22.79 19.91
CA LEU A 208 2.31 22.13 21.22
C LEU A 208 3.61 22.54 21.94
N TYR A 209 4.65 22.93 21.21
CA TYR A 209 5.91 23.43 21.77
C TYR A 209 5.85 24.92 22.16
N PHE A 210 5.12 25.74 21.39
CA PHE A 210 5.07 27.20 21.57
C PHE A 210 3.85 27.73 22.33
N VAL A 211 2.78 26.95 22.55
CA VAL A 211 1.66 27.39 23.39
C VAL A 211 2.09 27.34 24.87
N PRO A 212 2.17 28.47 25.58
CA PRO A 212 2.64 28.52 26.95
C PRO A 212 1.50 28.11 27.91
N VAL A 213 1.08 26.84 27.88
CA VAL A 213 0.28 26.29 28.98
C VAL A 213 1.24 26.09 30.15
N GLY A 214 1.16 26.98 31.14
CA GLY A 214 2.11 27.15 32.24
C GLY A 214 2.70 25.85 32.79
N ARG A 215 4.00 25.65 32.56
CA ARG A 215 4.96 24.91 33.39
C ARG A 215 4.51 23.52 33.91
N ALA A 216 3.64 22.81 33.19
CA ALA A 216 3.30 21.41 33.46
C ALA A 216 3.71 20.53 32.26
N PRO A 217 4.20 19.29 32.48
CA PRO A 217 4.58 18.40 31.39
C PRO A 217 3.38 18.05 30.50
N LEU A 218 3.58 18.08 29.17
CA LEU A 218 2.57 18.04 28.07
C LEU A 218 1.52 16.91 28.10
N LEU A 219 1.58 15.99 29.06
CA LEU A 219 0.68 14.83 29.17
C LEU A 219 0.41 14.45 30.64
N LEU A 220 0.52 15.39 31.59
CA LEU A 220 0.35 15.11 33.03
C LEU A 220 -0.94 14.31 33.30
N TRP A 221 -2.07 14.67 32.67
CA TRP A 221 -3.35 13.98 32.86
C TRP A 221 -3.39 12.54 32.30
N MET A 222 -2.56 12.22 31.30
CA MET A 222 -2.43 10.86 30.75
C MET A 222 -1.55 9.96 31.64
N ARG A 223 -0.84 10.54 32.60
CA ARG A 223 0.03 9.78 33.50
C ARG A 223 -0.79 8.91 34.45
N ARG A 224 -0.27 7.71 34.72
CA ARG A 224 -0.94 6.74 35.59
C ARG A 224 -1.07 7.27 37.01
N GLU A 225 -0.05 7.96 37.50
CA GLU A 225 -0.04 8.58 38.83
C GLU A 225 -1.10 9.66 38.99
N SER A 226 -1.35 10.49 37.96
CA SER A 226 -2.38 11.53 38.02
C SER A 226 -3.78 10.95 37.99
N ARG A 227 -4.02 9.90 37.21
CA ARG A 227 -5.31 9.18 37.22
C ARG A 227 -5.55 8.45 38.54
N TRP A 228 -4.55 7.76 39.06
CA TRP A 228 -4.61 7.14 40.40
C TRP A 228 -4.90 8.21 41.45
N PHE A 229 -4.18 9.33 41.40
CA PHE A 229 -4.36 10.43 42.32
C PHE A 229 -5.81 10.91 42.27
N LEU A 230 -6.39 11.17 41.09
CA LEU A 230 -7.79 11.59 40.92
C LEU A 230 -8.86 10.57 41.32
N THR A 231 -8.56 9.27 41.32
CA THR A 231 -9.53 8.19 41.59
C THR A 231 -9.42 7.58 42.97
N THR A 232 -8.37 7.92 43.73
CA THR A 232 -8.16 7.38 45.07
C THR A 232 -9.25 7.89 46.01
N THR A 233 -9.88 7.02 46.79
CA THR A 233 -10.97 7.36 47.73
C THR A 233 -10.56 7.26 49.19
N PHE A 234 -9.29 6.95 49.47
CA PHE A 234 -8.78 6.59 50.79
C PHE A 234 -8.69 7.76 51.81
N LEU A 235 -8.98 8.99 51.40
CA LEU A 235 -8.99 10.14 52.28
C LEU A 235 -10.45 10.42 52.72
N LEU A 236 -10.71 10.33 54.03
CA LEU A 236 -11.97 10.71 54.69
C LEU A 236 -12.45 12.11 54.27
N PRO A 237 -13.76 12.40 54.41
CA PRO A 237 -14.56 13.14 53.44
C PRO A 237 -14.00 14.55 53.25
N VAL A 238 -13.40 14.80 52.09
CA VAL A 238 -13.16 16.17 51.64
C VAL A 238 -14.54 16.84 51.64
N GLN A 239 -14.73 17.82 52.52
CA GLN A 239 -15.97 18.58 52.64
C GLN A 239 -16.23 19.29 51.31
N GLY A 240 -17.09 18.69 50.48
CA GLY A 240 -17.45 19.22 49.17
C GLY A 240 -17.56 18.12 48.14
N ARG A 241 -18.80 17.73 47.82
CA ARG A 241 -19.13 16.85 46.70
C ARG A 241 -18.63 17.48 45.38
N GLN A 242 -17.45 17.12 44.90
CA GLN A 242 -17.11 17.26 43.49
C GLN A 242 -16.50 15.96 42.97
N SER A 243 -17.20 15.34 42.03
CA SER A 243 -16.65 14.26 41.21
C SER A 243 -15.59 14.87 40.30
N TYR A 244 -14.31 14.56 40.50
CA TYR A 244 -13.25 15.02 39.60
C TYR A 244 -13.34 14.24 38.28
N GLU A 245 -13.90 14.86 37.23
CA GLU A 245 -14.01 14.25 35.90
C GLU A 245 -12.68 14.31 35.14
N ALA A 246 -12.11 13.14 34.84
CA ALA A 246 -10.92 13.03 33.98
C ALA A 246 -11.27 12.30 32.68
N GLY A 247 -11.02 12.95 31.54
CA GLY A 247 -11.31 12.44 30.20
C GLY A 247 -10.08 12.44 29.30
N LEU A 248 -9.89 11.37 28.53
CA LEU A 248 -8.72 11.19 27.65
C LEU A 248 -8.61 12.30 26.57
N LEU A 249 -9.75 12.86 26.17
CA LEU A 249 -9.90 13.90 25.15
C LEU A 249 -10.10 15.32 25.72
N HIS A 250 -10.00 15.50 27.04
CA HIS A 250 -10.24 16.79 27.70
C HIS A 250 -9.04 17.22 28.56
N PRO A 251 -7.94 17.69 27.94
CA PRO A 251 -6.68 17.98 28.63
C PRO A 251 -6.81 19.10 29.67
N PHE A 252 -7.49 20.19 29.34
CA PHE A 252 -7.63 21.36 30.22
C PHE A 252 -8.49 21.06 31.47
N ARG A 253 -9.61 20.35 31.30
CA ARG A 253 -10.48 19.96 32.43
C ARG A 253 -9.75 18.99 33.36
N SER A 254 -9.12 17.97 32.79
CA SER A 254 -8.38 16.96 33.56
C SER A 254 -7.20 17.58 34.32
N TRP A 255 -6.49 18.54 33.73
CA TRP A 255 -5.42 19.27 34.42
C TRP A 255 -5.94 20.07 35.61
N ARG A 256 -7.03 20.82 35.42
CA ARG A 256 -7.67 21.60 36.47
C ARG A 256 -8.09 20.72 37.65
N SER A 257 -8.68 19.55 37.37
CA SER A 257 -9.05 18.58 38.41
C SER A 257 -7.84 18.05 39.18
N VAL A 258 -6.69 17.81 38.52
CA VAL A 258 -5.46 17.38 39.21
C VAL A 258 -4.95 18.47 40.14
N THR A 259 -4.96 19.73 39.70
CA THR A 259 -4.52 20.88 40.53
C THR A 259 -5.46 21.15 41.69
N GLU A 260 -6.77 21.06 41.48
CA GLU A 260 -7.77 21.23 42.54
C GLU A 260 -7.60 20.16 43.62
N ARG A 261 -7.50 18.90 43.20
CA ARG A 261 -7.27 17.79 44.12
C ARG A 261 -5.93 17.89 44.85
N ALA A 262 -4.87 18.36 44.20
CA ALA A 262 -3.56 18.54 44.84
C ALA A 262 -3.63 19.59 45.97
N ALA A 263 -4.39 20.66 45.77
CA ALA A 263 -4.63 21.67 46.80
C ALA A 263 -5.50 21.16 47.95
N ASP A 264 -6.50 20.32 47.67
CA ASP A 264 -7.35 19.74 48.71
C ASP A 264 -6.56 18.75 49.59
N VAL A 265 -5.67 17.96 48.99
CA VAL A 265 -4.77 17.04 49.70
C VAL A 265 -3.67 17.79 50.47
N ALA A 266 -3.26 18.96 50.01
CA ALA A 266 -2.23 19.77 50.66
C ALA A 266 -2.60 20.16 52.09
N GLY A 267 -3.89 20.45 52.37
CA GLY A 267 -4.37 20.69 53.72
C GLY A 267 -4.12 19.50 54.65
N SER A 268 -4.49 18.29 54.22
CA SER A 268 -4.24 17.06 54.99
C SER A 268 -2.75 16.73 55.15
N LEU A 269 -1.89 17.14 54.20
CA LEU A 269 -0.44 16.99 54.31
C LEU A 269 0.18 18.01 55.27
N ARG A 270 -0.44 19.19 55.46
CA ARG A 270 -0.02 20.23 56.41
C ARG A 270 -0.41 19.89 57.84
N ASP A 271 -1.63 19.40 58.05
CA ASP A 271 -2.15 19.02 59.37
C ASP A 271 -1.40 17.82 59.99
N GLY A 272 -0.75 17.03 59.14
CA GLY A 272 0.05 15.88 59.54
C GLY A 272 -0.80 14.72 60.09
N GLY A 273 -0.14 13.72 60.67
CA GLY A 273 -0.82 12.59 61.32
C GLY A 273 -1.17 11.42 60.40
N ASN A 274 -2.27 10.72 60.69
CA ASN A 274 -2.55 9.40 60.10
C ASN A 274 -2.85 9.45 58.60
N ALA A 275 -3.65 10.43 58.16
CA ALA A 275 -4.04 10.57 56.77
C ALA A 275 -2.83 10.82 55.85
N GLN A 276 -1.86 11.62 56.31
CA GLN A 276 -0.61 11.84 55.59
C GLN A 276 0.18 10.54 55.46
N LEU A 277 0.42 9.83 56.56
CA LEU A 277 1.19 8.59 56.56
C LEU A 277 0.53 7.51 55.69
N GLN A 278 -0.77 7.31 55.84
CA GLN A 278 -1.54 6.35 55.05
C GLN A 278 -1.51 6.68 53.55
N LEU A 279 -1.52 7.96 53.15
CA LEU A 279 -1.39 8.34 51.74
C LEU A 279 -0.01 7.98 51.15
N HIS A 280 1.07 8.17 51.92
CA HIS A 280 2.42 7.78 51.49
C HIS A 280 2.53 6.26 51.34
N VAL A 281 2.04 5.51 52.34
CA VAL A 281 2.00 4.05 52.30
C VAL A 281 1.17 3.55 51.12
N LEU A 282 -0.02 4.09 50.90
CA LEU A 282 -0.86 3.72 49.76
C LEU A 282 -0.17 3.96 48.42
N ALA A 283 0.49 5.11 48.27
CA ALA A 283 1.24 5.44 47.05
C ALA A 283 2.39 4.45 46.80
N LEU A 284 3.11 4.05 47.85
CA LEU A 284 4.18 3.05 47.81
C LEU A 284 3.65 1.68 47.36
N LEU A 285 2.60 1.18 48.04
CA LEU A 285 2.03 -0.13 47.76
C LEU A 285 1.47 -0.22 46.34
N GLU A 286 0.82 0.84 45.86
CA GLU A 286 0.27 0.90 44.50
C GLU A 286 1.36 0.94 43.42
N ASP A 287 2.47 1.65 43.66
CA ASP A 287 3.61 1.64 42.74
C ASP A 287 4.28 0.26 42.65
N LEU A 288 4.40 -0.44 43.79
CA LEU A 288 4.91 -1.82 43.84
C LEU A 288 3.94 -2.81 43.17
N ARG A 289 2.63 -2.67 43.39
CA ARG A 289 1.59 -3.46 42.73
C ARG A 289 1.62 -3.28 41.21
N ASP A 290 1.70 -2.03 40.73
CA ASP A 290 1.83 -1.78 39.28
C ASP A 290 3.10 -2.44 38.73
N ALA A 291 4.21 -2.37 39.45
CA ALA A 291 5.49 -2.98 39.04
C ALA A 291 5.47 -4.52 38.96
N HIS A 292 4.55 -5.19 39.66
CA HIS A 292 4.38 -6.66 39.70
C HIS A 292 3.13 -7.16 38.96
N ARG A 293 2.36 -6.29 38.32
CA ARG A 293 1.17 -6.68 37.54
C ARG A 293 1.52 -7.70 36.44
N ARG A 294 0.88 -8.88 36.48
CA ARG A 294 1.12 -10.00 35.56
C ARG A 294 0.78 -9.66 34.10
N TRP A 295 -0.43 -9.16 33.86
CA TRP A 295 -0.96 -8.83 32.54
C TRP A 295 -0.69 -7.38 32.13
N SER A 296 0.56 -6.96 32.19
CA SER A 296 1.00 -5.71 31.54
C SER A 296 1.46 -5.98 30.11
N TRP A 297 1.52 -4.94 29.29
CA TRP A 297 1.98 -5.04 27.89
C TRP A 297 3.42 -5.56 27.78
N ASP A 298 4.25 -5.33 28.79
CA ASP A 298 5.62 -5.85 28.90
C ASP A 298 5.72 -7.14 29.73
N LEU A 299 4.59 -7.72 30.14
CA LEU A 299 4.49 -8.92 30.99
C LEU A 299 5.38 -8.85 32.24
N ARG A 300 5.48 -7.67 32.87
CA ARG A 300 6.48 -7.38 33.90
C ARG A 300 6.33 -8.22 35.17
N GLY A 301 5.10 -8.57 35.57
CA GLY A 301 4.87 -9.49 36.68
C GLY A 301 5.46 -10.88 36.43
N PHE A 302 5.42 -11.38 35.19
CA PHE A 302 6.09 -12.64 34.82
C PHE A 302 7.62 -12.53 34.75
N LYS A 303 8.15 -11.30 34.72
CA LYS A 303 9.60 -11.02 34.71
C LYS A 303 10.15 -10.76 36.12
N ARG A 304 9.32 -10.40 37.10
CA ARG A 304 9.68 -10.21 38.52
C ARG A 304 9.18 -11.39 39.38
N LEU A 305 10.08 -12.32 39.67
CA LEU A 305 9.73 -13.60 40.33
C LEU A 305 9.97 -13.64 41.84
N ARG A 306 10.35 -12.52 42.46
CA ARG A 306 10.56 -12.37 43.92
C ARG A 306 9.89 -11.08 44.40
N PRO A 307 9.19 -11.09 45.55
CA PRO A 307 8.60 -9.89 46.12
C PRO A 307 9.68 -8.86 46.54
N PRO A 308 9.37 -7.55 46.53
CA PRO A 308 10.16 -6.53 47.21
C PRO A 308 10.13 -6.77 48.72
N VAL A 309 11.28 -6.62 49.40
CA VAL A 309 11.40 -6.82 50.85
C VAL A 309 11.81 -5.51 51.53
N LEU A 310 11.05 -5.07 52.54
CA LEU A 310 11.34 -3.90 53.37
C LEU A 310 11.79 -4.37 54.75
N PHE A 311 13.00 -3.98 55.15
CA PHE A 311 13.57 -4.26 56.46
C PHE A 311 13.42 -3.02 57.35
N LEU A 312 12.78 -3.16 58.50
CA LEU A 312 12.65 -2.09 59.51
C LEU A 312 13.43 -2.48 60.76
N ARG A 313 14.54 -1.77 61.03
CA ARG A 313 15.45 -2.06 62.14
C ARG A 313 15.00 -1.35 63.42
N ARG A 314 15.15 -2.00 64.59
CA ARG A 314 15.05 -1.38 65.93
C ARG A 314 13.86 -0.44 66.14
N ALA A 315 12.66 -0.86 65.74
CA ALA A 315 11.47 -0.03 65.89
C ALA A 315 11.02 0.04 67.36
N ASP A 316 10.80 1.25 67.87
CA ASP A 316 10.32 1.54 69.22
C ASP A 316 9.10 2.48 69.22
N ALA A 317 8.53 2.75 70.40
CA ALA A 317 7.37 3.63 70.54
C ALA A 317 7.64 5.10 70.17
N SER A 318 8.89 5.54 70.16
CA SER A 318 9.29 6.94 70.00
C SER A 318 9.82 7.28 68.61
N ASP A 319 10.20 6.30 67.79
CA ASP A 319 10.91 6.51 66.53
C ASP A 319 10.02 6.55 65.27
N GLY A 320 8.73 6.20 65.42
CA GLY A 320 7.74 6.18 64.34
C GLY A 320 7.69 4.86 63.55
N GLY A 321 8.53 3.87 63.86
CA GLY A 321 8.53 2.55 63.25
C GLY A 321 7.22 1.79 63.50
N ILE A 322 6.69 1.86 64.73
CA ILE A 322 5.39 1.26 65.09
C ILE A 322 4.25 1.90 64.29
N ALA A 323 4.24 3.23 64.18
CA ALA A 323 3.24 3.97 63.40
C ALA A 323 3.28 3.60 61.91
N LEU A 324 4.46 3.30 61.35
CA LEU A 324 4.60 2.81 59.98
C LEU A 324 3.99 1.41 59.80
N LEU A 325 4.25 0.48 60.72
CA LEU A 325 3.68 -0.88 60.69
C LEU A 325 2.15 -0.85 60.79
N GLN A 326 1.61 -0.01 61.69
CA GLN A 326 0.17 0.23 61.81
C GLN A 326 -0.41 0.76 60.49
N ALA A 327 0.20 1.78 59.89
CA ALA A 327 -0.28 2.35 58.64
C ALA A 327 -0.26 1.36 57.45
N ILE A 328 0.76 0.48 57.36
CA ILE A 328 0.79 -0.58 56.34
C ILE A 328 -0.35 -1.57 56.56
N SER A 329 -0.60 -1.98 57.80
CA SER A 329 -1.70 -2.89 58.13
C SER A 329 -3.08 -2.26 57.87
N ASP A 330 -3.27 -0.99 58.21
CA ASP A 330 -4.51 -0.25 57.98
C ASP A 330 -4.85 -0.16 56.48
N VAL A 331 -3.87 0.24 55.67
CA VAL A 331 -4.05 0.38 54.22
C VAL A 331 -4.40 -0.96 53.58
N ARG A 332 -3.74 -2.04 54.00
CA ARG A 332 -4.04 -3.40 53.51
C ARG A 332 -5.43 -3.87 53.91
N THR A 333 -5.84 -3.60 55.14
CA THR A 333 -7.17 -3.97 55.67
C THR A 333 -8.29 -3.24 54.94
N VAL A 334 -8.16 -1.92 54.78
CA VAL A 334 -9.21 -1.09 54.17
C VAL A 334 -9.34 -1.34 52.66
N ARG A 335 -8.24 -1.61 51.94
CA ARG A 335 -8.32 -1.84 50.48
C ARG A 335 -8.70 -3.27 50.10
N SER A 336 -8.40 -4.26 50.94
CA SER A 336 -8.55 -5.69 50.64
C SER A 336 -7.83 -6.16 49.35
N GLU A 337 -7.00 -5.31 48.73
CA GLU A 337 -6.21 -5.60 47.53
C GLU A 337 -4.82 -6.09 47.93
N LEU A 338 -4.42 -7.27 47.46
CA LEU A 338 -3.09 -7.80 47.73
C LEU A 338 -2.00 -6.92 47.11
N ASP A 339 -0.92 -6.70 47.86
CA ASP A 339 0.28 -6.02 47.40
C ASP A 339 1.50 -6.94 47.57
N PRO A 340 2.57 -6.73 46.79
CA PRO A 340 3.70 -7.65 46.79
C PRO A 340 4.74 -7.37 47.89
N LEU A 341 4.52 -6.39 48.79
CA LEU A 341 5.54 -5.96 49.75
C LEU A 341 5.69 -6.95 50.91
N LEU A 342 6.88 -7.52 51.07
CA LEU A 342 7.22 -8.29 52.27
C LEU A 342 7.89 -7.37 53.29
N VAL A 343 7.36 -7.25 54.51
CA VAL A 343 7.99 -6.46 55.57
C VAL A 343 8.62 -7.41 56.58
N VAL A 344 9.87 -7.15 56.96
CA VAL A 344 10.56 -7.84 58.06
C VAL A 344 11.04 -6.77 59.03
N ALA A 345 10.45 -6.72 60.21
CA ALA A 345 10.70 -5.71 61.22
C ALA A 345 11.23 -6.34 62.50
N SER A 346 12.12 -5.65 63.18
CA SER A 346 12.54 -5.95 64.55
C SER A 346 11.98 -4.87 65.48
N VAL A 347 11.21 -5.26 66.49
CA VAL A 347 10.57 -4.36 67.48
C VAL A 347 11.10 -4.73 68.87
N ASP A 348 11.42 -3.71 69.67
CA ASP A 348 11.89 -3.92 71.04
C ASP A 348 10.77 -4.60 71.88
N ALA A 349 11.12 -5.61 72.69
CA ALA A 349 10.12 -6.49 73.33
C ALA A 349 9.10 -5.73 74.19
N ALA A 350 9.51 -4.62 74.81
CA ALA A 350 8.64 -3.76 75.62
C ALA A 350 7.56 -3.03 74.81
N ASP A 351 7.79 -2.80 73.51
CA ASP A 351 6.93 -1.98 72.66
C ASP A 351 6.06 -2.81 71.70
N VAL A 352 6.20 -4.15 71.71
CA VAL A 352 5.41 -5.07 70.86
C VAL A 352 3.91 -4.98 71.17
N GLU A 353 3.53 -4.83 72.44
CA GLU A 353 2.13 -4.61 72.83
C GLU A 353 1.59 -3.29 72.26
N GLY A 354 2.46 -2.30 72.02
CA GLY A 354 2.13 -1.00 71.43
C GLY A 354 1.79 -1.04 69.94
N LEU A 355 1.91 -2.21 69.28
CA LEU A 355 1.44 -2.39 67.90
C LEU A 355 -0.08 -2.24 67.81
N ASP A 356 -0.86 -2.76 68.76
CA ASP A 356 -2.31 -2.61 68.77
C ASP A 356 -2.74 -1.37 69.57
N GLU A 357 -3.53 -0.48 68.95
CA GLU A 357 -4.19 0.63 69.66
C GLU A 357 -5.28 0.12 70.63
N ARG A 358 -5.80 -1.11 70.43
CA ARG A 358 -6.70 -1.80 71.35
C ARG A 358 -6.17 -3.20 71.64
N ARG A 359 -5.98 -3.52 72.93
CA ARG A 359 -5.51 -4.84 73.39
C ARG A 359 -6.45 -5.94 72.88
N ALA A 360 -5.98 -6.71 71.90
CA ALA A 360 -6.62 -7.95 71.52
C ALA A 360 -6.34 -9.00 72.61
N PRO A 361 -7.26 -9.93 72.92
CA PRO A 361 -6.95 -11.05 73.79
C PRO A 361 -5.86 -11.91 73.13
N ASP A 362 -4.78 -12.18 73.87
CA ASP A 362 -3.71 -13.06 73.41
C ASP A 362 -4.27 -14.43 73.06
N PRO A 363 -3.86 -15.04 71.93
CA PRO A 363 -4.04 -16.48 71.78
C PRO A 363 -3.28 -17.16 72.93
N VAL A 364 -3.99 -17.96 73.72
CA VAL A 364 -3.40 -18.74 74.82
C VAL A 364 -2.31 -19.66 74.24
N GLU A 365 -1.05 -19.28 74.42
CA GLU A 365 0.07 -20.15 74.09
C GLU A 365 0.06 -21.36 75.04
N ARG A 366 0.01 -22.56 74.46
CA ARG A 366 0.43 -23.77 75.16
C ARG A 366 1.82 -24.12 74.64
N PRO A 367 2.84 -24.28 75.52
CA PRO A 367 4.14 -24.74 75.08
C PRO A 367 3.97 -26.16 74.52
N ALA A 368 4.14 -26.29 73.21
CA ALA A 368 4.18 -27.58 72.56
C ALA A 368 5.65 -27.90 72.19
N PRO A 369 6.09 -29.16 72.26
CA PRO A 369 7.49 -29.55 72.13
C PRO A 369 7.91 -29.60 70.65
N TYR A 370 7.78 -28.49 69.94
CA TYR A 370 8.17 -28.36 68.53
C TYR A 370 9.48 -27.60 68.38
N ASP A 371 10.24 -27.92 67.32
CA ASP A 371 11.33 -27.08 66.85
C ASP A 371 10.80 -25.70 66.41
N PHE A 372 11.64 -24.66 66.47
CA PHE A 372 11.27 -23.28 66.17
C PHE A 372 10.70 -23.10 64.75
N ALA A 373 11.21 -23.89 63.78
CA ALA A 373 10.71 -23.87 62.41
C ALA A 373 9.24 -24.34 62.29
N ASP A 374 8.86 -25.40 63.01
CA ASP A 374 7.49 -25.93 63.04
C ASP A 374 6.54 -24.99 63.80
N ARG A 375 7.03 -24.37 64.88
CA ARG A 375 6.29 -23.31 65.60
C ARG A 375 5.96 -22.15 64.66
N LEU A 376 6.94 -21.69 63.88
CA LEU A 376 6.77 -20.60 62.92
C LEU A 376 5.80 -20.97 61.78
N ALA A 377 5.83 -22.21 61.29
CA ALA A 377 4.91 -22.68 60.26
C ALA A 377 3.45 -22.61 60.74
N ARG A 378 3.18 -23.12 61.96
CA ARG A 378 1.83 -23.05 62.56
C ARG A 378 1.37 -21.63 62.85
N LEU A 379 2.25 -20.79 63.40
CA LEU A 379 1.94 -19.38 63.64
C LEU A 379 1.50 -18.67 62.35
N HIS A 380 2.15 -18.98 61.22
CA HIS A 380 1.77 -18.43 59.93
C HIS A 380 0.43 -19.00 59.42
N GLU A 381 0.18 -20.30 59.55
CA GLU A 381 -1.11 -20.93 59.18
C GLU A 381 -2.28 -20.39 60.02
N ASP A 382 -2.09 -20.27 61.33
CA ASP A 382 -3.08 -19.71 62.26
C ASP A 382 -3.35 -18.23 61.95
N TRP A 383 -2.30 -17.47 61.60
CA TRP A 383 -2.42 -16.10 61.14
C TRP A 383 -3.24 -16.01 59.84
N GLU A 384 -2.92 -16.83 58.83
CA GLU A 384 -3.69 -16.87 57.56
C GLU A 384 -5.17 -17.21 57.80
N GLY A 385 -5.45 -18.18 58.65
CA GLY A 385 -6.82 -18.59 59.01
C GLY A 385 -7.60 -17.51 59.78
N ALA A 386 -6.93 -16.76 60.65
CA ALA A 386 -7.55 -15.72 61.46
C ALA A 386 -7.63 -14.34 60.76
N LEU A 387 -6.86 -14.12 59.68
CA LEU A 387 -6.69 -12.81 59.05
C LEU A 387 -8.03 -12.18 58.63
N ARG A 388 -8.94 -12.94 58.02
CA ARG A 388 -10.26 -12.43 57.60
C ARG A 388 -11.11 -11.94 58.76
N ALA A 389 -11.06 -12.64 59.89
CA ALA A 389 -11.79 -12.26 61.09
C ALA A 389 -11.18 -11.00 61.75
N ARG A 390 -9.85 -10.87 61.73
CA ARG A 390 -9.12 -9.71 62.27
C ARG A 390 -9.12 -8.47 61.36
N GLN A 391 -9.69 -8.56 60.16
CA GLN A 391 -9.91 -7.42 59.26
C GLN A 391 -11.29 -6.78 59.44
N SER A 392 -12.14 -7.32 60.33
CA SER A 392 -13.49 -6.82 60.52
C SER A 392 -13.50 -5.41 61.14
N PRO A 393 -14.51 -4.56 60.85
CA PRO A 393 -14.64 -3.25 61.49
C PRO A 393 -14.69 -3.31 63.03
N SER A 394 -15.17 -4.43 63.59
CA SER A 394 -15.20 -4.68 65.05
C SER A 394 -13.82 -4.89 65.68
N SER A 395 -12.79 -5.16 64.88
CA SER A 395 -11.39 -5.29 65.30
C SER A 395 -10.54 -4.04 65.00
N SER A 396 -11.19 -2.88 64.80
CA SER A 396 -10.53 -1.59 64.58
C SER A 396 -9.53 -1.24 65.69
N GLY A 397 -8.31 -0.88 65.31
CA GLY A 397 -7.19 -0.61 66.21
C GLY A 397 -6.24 -1.79 66.45
N THR A 398 -6.37 -2.90 65.71
CA THR A 398 -5.40 -4.02 65.72
C THR A 398 -4.55 -4.02 64.44
N VAL A 399 -3.39 -4.69 64.47
CA VAL A 399 -2.48 -4.85 63.32
C VAL A 399 -2.61 -6.25 62.71
N PRO A 400 -3.70 -6.58 62.00
CA PRO A 400 -4.00 -7.94 61.54
C PRO A 400 -2.95 -8.51 60.58
N TRP A 401 -2.21 -7.68 59.85
CA TRP A 401 -1.19 -8.13 58.88
C TRP A 401 0.18 -8.43 59.51
N ALA A 402 0.35 -8.20 60.81
CA ALA A 402 1.58 -8.52 61.53
C ALA A 402 1.56 -9.97 62.03
N LEU A 403 2.55 -10.75 61.61
CA LEU A 403 2.90 -12.03 62.20
C LEU A 403 3.98 -11.78 63.26
N ARG A 404 3.56 -11.79 64.53
CA ARG A 404 4.44 -11.59 65.69
C ARG A 404 5.21 -12.87 65.98
N ILE A 405 6.53 -12.75 66.13
CA ILE A 405 7.43 -13.87 66.37
C ILE A 405 8.30 -13.53 67.57
N ALA A 406 7.99 -14.16 68.69
CA ALA A 406 8.85 -14.18 69.85
C ALA A 406 10.02 -15.13 69.59
N VAL A 407 11.24 -14.58 69.56
CA VAL A 407 12.46 -15.35 69.32
C VAL A 407 13.06 -15.76 70.67
N PRO A 408 13.16 -17.07 70.96
CA PRO A 408 13.69 -17.55 72.24
C PRO A 408 15.18 -17.31 72.38
N ALA A 409 15.67 -17.17 73.62
CA ALA A 409 17.08 -16.91 73.91
C ALA A 409 18.06 -17.92 73.28
N ALA A 410 17.65 -19.19 73.15
CA ALA A 410 18.45 -20.24 72.52
C ALA A 410 18.66 -20.04 71.00
N GLU A 411 17.74 -19.39 70.31
CA GLU A 411 17.84 -19.05 68.88
C GLU A 411 18.49 -17.67 68.65
N LEU A 412 18.68 -16.89 69.71
CA LEU A 412 19.38 -15.59 69.70
C LEU A 412 20.91 -15.74 69.80
N GLU A 413 21.42 -16.95 70.06
CA GLU A 413 22.86 -17.24 70.05
C GLU A 413 23.37 -17.43 68.59
N PRO A 414 24.51 -16.80 68.21
CA PRO A 414 25.02 -16.93 66.86
C PRO A 414 25.43 -18.39 66.58
N PRO A 415 24.97 -19.01 65.47
CA PRO A 415 25.37 -20.37 65.14
C PRO A 415 26.88 -20.42 64.86
N VAL A 416 27.60 -21.24 65.64
CA VAL A 416 29.07 -21.28 65.67
C VAL A 416 29.70 -21.85 64.39
N GLN A 417 28.99 -22.56 63.51
CA GLN A 417 29.57 -23.11 62.28
C GLN A 417 28.56 -23.29 61.14
N GLN A 418 28.82 -22.57 60.03
CA GLN A 418 28.29 -22.72 58.66
C GLN A 418 26.75 -22.77 58.53
N VAL A 419 26.16 -22.27 57.44
CA VAL A 419 25.79 -23.13 56.31
C VAL A 419 25.14 -22.24 55.24
N ARG A 420 25.82 -22.12 54.10
CA ARG A 420 25.36 -21.55 52.82
C ARG A 420 24.27 -22.41 52.16
N TRP A 421 23.31 -22.92 52.91
CA TRP A 421 22.31 -23.90 52.44
C TRP A 421 20.88 -23.47 52.78
N CYS A 422 20.51 -22.25 52.40
CA CYS A 422 19.11 -21.98 52.16
C CYS A 422 18.80 -22.36 50.70
N GLU A 423 17.82 -23.23 50.47
CA GLU A 423 17.36 -23.55 49.11
C GLU A 423 16.87 -22.27 48.43
N ARG A 424 17.71 -21.72 47.54
CA ARG A 424 17.35 -20.58 46.72
C ARG A 424 16.25 -21.00 45.76
N ALA A 425 15.09 -20.34 45.84
CA ALA A 425 14.05 -20.55 44.83
C ALA A 425 14.61 -20.22 43.42
N ALA A 426 14.63 -21.19 42.49
CA ALA A 426 15.32 -21.10 41.19
C ALA A 426 14.90 -19.89 40.32
N ALA A 427 15.84 -19.14 39.73
CA ALA A 427 15.57 -17.87 39.03
C ALA A 427 15.37 -17.98 37.49
N ARG A 428 15.04 -19.17 36.95
CA ARG A 428 15.12 -19.42 35.49
C ARG A 428 14.15 -18.56 34.65
N PRO A 429 14.65 -17.96 33.55
CA PRO A 429 14.05 -17.99 32.23
C PRO A 429 12.68 -18.62 31.97
N ARG A 430 11.54 -17.94 31.79
CA ARG A 430 10.44 -18.53 30.98
C ARG A 430 10.60 -18.04 29.52
N ALA A 431 10.29 -18.86 28.52
CA ALA A 431 10.35 -18.49 27.09
C ALA A 431 9.60 -17.18 26.77
N ALA A 432 8.56 -16.86 27.54
CA ALA A 432 7.85 -15.58 27.51
C ALA A 432 8.77 -14.34 27.68
N ARG A 433 9.95 -14.46 28.31
CA ARG A 433 10.94 -13.38 28.38
C ARG A 433 11.60 -13.07 27.04
N VAL A 434 11.82 -14.07 26.20
CA VAL A 434 12.47 -13.93 24.89
C VAL A 434 11.45 -13.49 23.84
N LEU A 435 10.29 -14.15 23.83
CA LEU A 435 9.21 -13.90 22.87
C LEU A 435 8.56 -12.51 23.01
N TRP A 436 8.57 -11.93 24.22
CA TRP A 436 8.00 -10.60 24.49
C TRP A 436 9.06 -9.56 24.86
N SER A 437 10.19 -9.61 24.15
CA SER A 437 11.18 -8.55 24.12
C SER A 437 10.85 -7.56 23.00
N ALA A 438 11.21 -6.28 23.16
CA ALA A 438 11.02 -5.29 22.09
C ALA A 438 11.72 -5.72 20.78
N TRP A 439 12.83 -6.44 20.90
CA TRP A 439 13.58 -7.01 19.78
C TRP A 439 12.81 -8.08 19.01
N ALA A 440 12.08 -8.96 19.70
CA ALA A 440 11.22 -9.95 19.02
C ALA A 440 10.11 -9.28 18.21
N GLY A 441 9.51 -8.20 18.74
CA GLY A 441 8.53 -7.40 18.01
C GLY A 441 9.12 -6.73 16.76
N ILE A 442 10.33 -6.17 16.86
CA ILE A 442 11.05 -5.59 15.70
C ILE A 442 11.35 -6.66 14.65
N VAL A 443 11.81 -7.85 15.05
CA VAL A 443 12.09 -8.94 14.11
C VAL A 443 10.82 -9.40 13.40
N VAL A 444 9.70 -9.58 14.12
CA VAL A 444 8.42 -9.96 13.51
C VAL A 444 7.93 -8.90 12.51
N LEU A 445 8.03 -7.62 12.87
CA LEU A 445 7.70 -6.53 11.95
C LEU A 445 8.62 -6.49 10.74
N GLY A 446 9.92 -6.73 10.93
CA GLY A 446 10.90 -6.83 9.84
C GLY A 446 10.61 -7.98 8.89
N VAL A 447 10.25 -9.16 9.42
CA VAL A 447 9.85 -10.32 8.60
C VAL A 447 8.55 -10.04 7.85
N ALA A 448 7.54 -9.47 8.52
CA ALA A 448 6.28 -9.10 7.88
C ALA A 448 6.49 -8.07 6.75
N ALA A 449 7.34 -7.06 6.98
CA ALA A 449 7.71 -6.08 5.98
C ALA A 449 8.48 -6.72 4.81
N GLY A 450 9.43 -7.62 5.09
CA GLY A 450 10.17 -8.35 4.07
C GLY A 450 9.27 -9.23 3.19
N LEU A 451 8.32 -9.95 3.81
CA LEU A 451 7.32 -10.74 3.08
C LEU A 451 6.41 -9.85 2.23
N LEU A 452 5.98 -8.70 2.75
CA LEU A 452 5.17 -7.75 1.99
C LEU A 452 5.94 -7.17 0.78
N ILE A 453 7.21 -6.80 0.96
CA ILE A 453 8.07 -6.31 -0.13
C ILE A 453 8.26 -7.40 -1.19
N SER A 454 8.53 -8.64 -0.78
CA SER A 454 8.69 -9.77 -1.71
C SER A 454 7.40 -10.06 -2.48
N TYR A 455 6.24 -10.04 -1.80
CA TYR A 455 4.94 -10.23 -2.44
C TYR A 455 4.64 -9.10 -3.43
N GLN A 456 4.98 -7.87 -3.08
CA GLN A 456 4.81 -6.71 -3.98
C GLN A 456 5.72 -6.76 -5.20
N ALA A 457 6.97 -7.21 -5.04
CA ALA A 457 7.88 -7.42 -6.16
C ALA A 457 7.35 -8.47 -7.15
N ASP A 458 6.83 -9.59 -6.64
CA ASP A 458 6.24 -10.66 -7.46
C ASP A 458 5.00 -10.19 -8.24
N LEU A 459 4.12 -9.43 -7.59
CA LEU A 459 2.97 -8.82 -8.26
C LEU A 459 3.42 -7.81 -9.31
N ALA A 460 4.40 -6.96 -9.01
CA ALA A 460 4.91 -5.93 -9.92
C ALA A 460 5.65 -6.53 -11.12
N ASP A 461 6.21 -7.73 -10.98
CA ASP A 461 6.80 -8.47 -12.09
C ASP A 461 5.76 -9.17 -12.97
N THR A 462 4.57 -9.45 -12.44
CA THR A 462 3.54 -10.20 -13.16
C THR A 462 2.49 -9.30 -13.81
N TYR A 463 2.09 -8.23 -13.14
CA TYR A 463 0.96 -7.37 -13.51
C TYR A 463 1.41 -5.96 -13.84
N CYS A 464 0.74 -5.29 -14.77
CA CYS A 464 1.16 -3.96 -15.19
C CYS A 464 0.95 -2.89 -14.12
N ARG A 465 -0.01 -3.11 -13.23
CA ARG A 465 -0.33 -2.19 -12.14
C ARG A 465 -0.62 -2.95 -10.86
N THR A 466 0.04 -2.53 -9.79
CA THR A 466 -0.12 -3.06 -8.44
C THR A 466 -0.55 -1.96 -7.48
N GLY A 467 -1.25 -2.34 -6.42
CA GLY A 467 -1.53 -1.55 -5.23
C GLY A 467 -0.95 -2.24 -4.00
N LEU A 468 -1.03 -1.58 -2.84
CA LEU A 468 -0.46 -2.06 -1.56
C LEU A 468 -0.84 -3.50 -1.17
N PHE A 469 -2.01 -3.99 -1.60
CA PHE A 469 -2.48 -5.36 -1.32
C PHE A 469 -3.21 -6.00 -2.51
N SER A 470 -3.15 -5.41 -3.70
CA SER A 470 -3.89 -5.87 -4.87
C SER A 470 -3.09 -5.66 -6.16
N ALA A 471 -3.50 -6.30 -7.24
CA ALA A 471 -2.95 -6.09 -8.57
C ALA A 471 -4.07 -6.18 -9.60
N ASP A 472 -3.91 -5.45 -10.70
CA ASP A 472 -4.84 -5.56 -11.82
C ASP A 472 -4.56 -6.86 -12.59
N ARG A 473 -5.43 -7.85 -12.37
CA ARG A 473 -5.29 -9.20 -12.94
C ARG A 473 -5.79 -9.33 -14.37
N ASP A 474 -6.43 -8.28 -14.90
CA ASP A 474 -6.86 -8.21 -16.30
C ASP A 474 -5.71 -7.83 -17.23
N THR A 475 -4.55 -7.50 -16.65
CA THR A 475 -3.30 -7.27 -17.37
C THR A 475 -2.23 -8.28 -17.02
N ARG A 476 -1.17 -8.35 -17.81
CA ARG A 476 0.06 -9.10 -17.54
C ARG A 476 1.25 -8.41 -18.22
N LEU A 477 2.39 -8.39 -17.53
CA LEU A 477 3.66 -8.06 -18.16
C LEU A 477 4.20 -9.28 -18.91
N VAL A 478 4.45 -9.11 -20.22
CA VAL A 478 4.98 -10.15 -21.11
C VAL A 478 6.27 -9.63 -21.76
N GLY A 479 7.28 -10.48 -21.94
CA GLY A 479 8.59 -10.10 -22.44
C GLY A 479 9.66 -10.03 -21.34
N SER A 480 10.83 -9.47 -21.64
CA SER A 480 11.98 -9.46 -20.72
C SER A 480 12.79 -8.16 -20.80
N GLY A 481 13.22 -7.63 -19.65
CA GLY A 481 14.05 -6.42 -19.60
C GLY A 481 13.31 -5.20 -20.14
N ALA A 482 13.93 -4.49 -21.09
CA ALA A 482 13.35 -3.30 -21.74
C ALA A 482 12.13 -3.63 -22.62
N THR A 483 12.02 -4.88 -23.09
CA THR A 483 10.97 -5.34 -24.03
C THR A 483 9.70 -5.81 -23.30
N ARG A 484 9.52 -5.41 -22.03
CA ARG A 484 8.36 -5.81 -21.23
C ARG A 484 7.15 -4.99 -21.65
N GLU A 485 6.16 -5.67 -22.20
CA GLU A 485 4.93 -5.08 -22.68
C GLU A 485 3.77 -5.37 -21.73
N CYS A 486 2.87 -4.40 -21.59
CA CYS A 486 1.65 -4.56 -20.80
C CYS A 486 0.52 -5.09 -21.67
N ILE A 487 0.16 -6.37 -21.50
CA ILE A 487 -0.84 -7.08 -22.32
C ILE A 487 -2.11 -7.33 -21.51
N GLY A 488 -3.29 -7.12 -22.10
CA GLY A 488 -4.58 -7.36 -21.43
C GLY A 488 -5.53 -6.18 -21.56
N LEU A 489 -6.40 -5.95 -20.56
CA LEU A 489 -7.46 -4.92 -20.61
C LEU A 489 -7.17 -3.68 -19.77
N SER A 490 -7.71 -2.54 -20.20
CA SER A 490 -7.66 -1.25 -19.51
C SER A 490 -8.71 -1.15 -18.39
N THR A 491 -8.62 -2.01 -17.37
CA THR A 491 -9.52 -1.96 -16.21
C THR A 491 -9.04 -0.99 -15.13
N GLY A 492 -9.98 -0.47 -14.34
CA GLY A 492 -9.69 0.47 -13.27
C GLY A 492 -8.86 1.67 -13.75
N ALA A 493 -7.63 1.76 -13.25
CA ALA A 493 -6.70 2.85 -13.54
C ALA A 493 -5.63 2.51 -14.58
N VAL A 494 -5.67 1.34 -15.22
CA VAL A 494 -4.74 1.00 -16.32
C VAL A 494 -5.10 1.80 -17.57
N ARG A 495 -4.11 2.46 -18.18
CA ARG A 495 -4.21 3.19 -19.45
C ARG A 495 -2.96 2.89 -20.26
N PHE A 496 -3.09 2.44 -21.51
CA PHE A 496 -1.95 2.05 -22.33
C PHE A 496 -1.24 3.25 -22.95
N GLY A 497 -1.95 4.38 -23.11
CA GLY A 497 -1.36 5.64 -23.53
C GLY A 497 -0.58 6.37 -22.42
N ALA A 498 -0.72 5.96 -21.16
CA ALA A 498 -0.08 6.64 -20.03
C ALA A 498 1.45 6.45 -20.05
N GLY A 499 2.19 7.56 -20.06
CA GLY A 499 3.65 7.57 -20.09
C GLY A 499 4.25 7.58 -21.50
N LEU A 500 3.42 7.54 -22.55
CA LEU A 500 3.88 7.84 -23.91
C LEU A 500 4.15 9.35 -24.06
N PRO A 501 5.20 9.74 -24.80
CA PRO A 501 5.55 11.15 -24.98
C PRO A 501 4.48 11.93 -25.76
N PRO A 502 4.46 13.28 -25.63
CA PRO A 502 3.48 14.11 -26.33
C PRO A 502 3.65 14.01 -27.85
N ALA A 503 2.53 14.11 -28.58
CA ALA A 503 2.55 14.25 -30.03
C ALA A 503 3.36 15.50 -30.42
N LYS A 504 4.18 15.37 -31.46
CA LYS A 504 4.91 16.49 -32.06
C LYS A 504 3.98 17.22 -33.02
N LYS A 505 4.24 18.52 -33.19
CA LYS A 505 3.50 19.34 -34.15
C LYS A 505 3.72 18.79 -35.56
N GLY A 506 2.64 18.38 -36.23
CA GLY A 506 2.67 17.76 -37.56
C GLY A 506 2.62 16.23 -37.56
N ASP A 507 2.42 15.59 -36.40
CA ASP A 507 2.13 14.16 -36.35
C ASP A 507 0.75 13.86 -36.98
N THR A 508 0.67 12.73 -37.69
CA THR A 508 -0.57 12.19 -38.23
C THR A 508 -0.79 10.78 -37.67
N PRO A 509 -1.94 10.50 -37.03
CA PRO A 509 -3.03 11.42 -36.75
C PRO A 509 -2.66 12.47 -35.67
N PRO A 510 -3.38 13.60 -35.59
CA PRO A 510 -3.06 14.70 -34.67
C PRO A 510 -3.40 14.42 -33.19
N TRP A 511 -4.02 13.26 -32.88
CA TRP A 511 -4.41 12.86 -31.53
C TRP A 511 -3.51 11.76 -30.95
N ARG A 512 -3.45 11.66 -29.62
CA ARG A 512 -2.72 10.60 -28.92
C ARG A 512 -3.65 9.47 -28.48
N LEU A 513 -3.06 8.30 -28.27
CA LEU A 513 -3.76 7.17 -27.67
C LEU A 513 -4.43 7.53 -26.33
N GLU A 514 -3.70 8.22 -25.44
CA GLU A 514 -4.20 8.66 -24.13
C GLU A 514 -5.43 9.59 -24.23
N ASP A 515 -5.45 10.48 -25.22
CA ASP A 515 -6.55 11.45 -25.41
C ASP A 515 -7.84 10.72 -25.78
N VAL A 516 -7.74 9.68 -26.60
CA VAL A 516 -8.87 8.84 -27.01
C VAL A 516 -9.30 7.90 -25.87
N GLU A 517 -8.36 7.27 -25.16
CA GLU A 517 -8.65 6.44 -23.98
C GLU A 517 -9.40 7.25 -22.90
N LYS A 518 -9.04 8.53 -22.72
CA LYS A 518 -9.73 9.43 -21.80
C LYS A 518 -11.18 9.68 -22.22
N ARG A 519 -11.43 9.93 -23.50
CA ARG A 519 -12.80 10.14 -24.02
C ARG A 519 -13.66 8.89 -23.85
N ILE A 520 -13.10 7.71 -24.10
CA ILE A 520 -13.78 6.43 -23.84
C ILE A 520 -14.09 6.27 -22.35
N ALA A 521 -13.13 6.56 -21.46
CA ALA A 521 -13.36 6.48 -20.02
C ALA A 521 -14.49 7.43 -19.56
N ASP A 522 -14.52 8.66 -20.09
CA ASP A 522 -15.56 9.64 -19.79
C ASP A 522 -16.94 9.20 -20.33
N ALA A 523 -16.99 8.57 -21.51
CA ALA A 523 -18.22 8.01 -22.07
C ALA A 523 -18.71 6.79 -21.28
N ASN A 524 -17.80 5.88 -20.91
CA ASN A 524 -18.11 4.71 -20.08
C ASN A 524 -18.71 5.09 -18.73
N ALA A 525 -18.21 6.16 -18.10
CA ALA A 525 -18.73 6.67 -16.84
C ALA A 525 -20.19 7.18 -16.95
N LYS A 526 -20.63 7.58 -18.16
CA LYS A 526 -21.98 8.10 -18.43
C LYS A 526 -22.98 7.03 -18.92
N ALA A 527 -22.52 5.85 -19.33
CA ALA A 527 -23.37 4.83 -19.97
C ALA A 527 -24.43 4.18 -19.03
N GLY A 528 -24.41 4.48 -17.73
CA GLY A 528 -25.35 3.93 -16.75
C GLY A 528 -25.13 2.43 -16.49
N ALA A 529 -25.89 1.78 -15.60
CA ALA A 529 -25.65 0.38 -15.19
C ALA A 529 -26.00 -0.67 -16.26
N HIS A 530 -26.99 -0.40 -17.11
CA HIS A 530 -27.55 -1.34 -18.10
C HIS A 530 -26.81 -1.37 -19.45
N ALA A 531 -25.70 -0.65 -19.58
CA ALA A 531 -24.93 -0.65 -20.81
C ALA A 531 -24.28 -2.01 -21.09
N PHE A 532 -24.23 -2.40 -22.37
CA PHE A 532 -23.39 -3.52 -22.83
C PHE A 532 -21.95 -3.04 -23.07
N THR A 533 -21.01 -3.99 -23.16
CA THR A 533 -19.58 -3.72 -23.26
C THR A 533 -18.99 -4.37 -24.50
N ILE A 534 -18.38 -3.57 -25.36
CA ILE A 534 -17.53 -4.04 -26.46
C ILE A 534 -16.07 -3.93 -26.05
N VAL A 535 -15.26 -4.91 -26.43
CA VAL A 535 -13.81 -4.84 -26.23
C VAL A 535 -13.13 -4.46 -27.55
N TYR A 536 -12.42 -3.34 -27.59
CA TYR A 536 -11.52 -3.05 -28.70
C TYR A 536 -10.15 -3.69 -28.44
N ALA A 537 -9.67 -4.48 -29.39
CA ALA A 537 -8.42 -5.23 -29.33
C ALA A 537 -7.42 -4.71 -30.38
N GLY A 538 -6.38 -3.99 -29.95
CA GLY A 538 -5.46 -3.31 -30.86
C GLY A 538 -3.98 -3.29 -30.41
N PRO A 539 -3.07 -2.85 -31.30
CA PRO A 539 -1.65 -2.71 -30.99
C PRO A 539 -1.40 -1.39 -30.25
N LEU A 540 -1.34 -1.44 -28.93
CA LEU A 540 -1.26 -0.26 -28.05
C LEU A 540 0.07 -0.16 -27.30
N SER A 541 1.06 -0.98 -27.70
CA SER A 541 2.45 -0.89 -27.27
C SER A 541 3.34 -0.36 -28.39
N THR A 542 4.48 0.22 -28.00
CA THR A 542 5.49 0.76 -28.91
C THR A 542 6.73 -0.13 -28.90
N ALA A 543 7.43 -0.20 -30.03
CA ALA A 543 8.66 -0.97 -30.13
C ALA A 543 9.78 -0.38 -29.24
N ASP A 544 10.75 -1.21 -28.85
CA ASP A 544 11.86 -0.77 -28.00
C ASP A 544 12.64 0.40 -28.60
N GLY A 545 12.73 1.50 -27.83
CA GLY A 545 13.40 2.73 -28.26
C GLY A 545 12.57 3.61 -29.19
N ASP A 546 11.36 3.20 -29.57
CA ASP A 546 10.37 4.05 -30.22
C ASP A 546 9.55 4.80 -29.17
N ASN A 547 9.71 6.12 -29.21
CA ASN A 547 9.10 7.07 -28.30
C ASN A 547 7.98 7.82 -29.04
N SER A 548 7.12 7.11 -29.76
CA SER A 548 5.96 7.68 -30.47
C SER A 548 4.68 6.97 -30.09
N SER A 549 3.51 7.62 -30.24
CA SER A 549 2.22 6.93 -30.03
C SER A 549 2.02 5.88 -31.11
N PRO A 550 1.52 4.66 -30.81
CA PRO A 550 1.29 3.64 -31.82
C PRO A 550 0.20 4.11 -32.78
N VAL A 551 0.61 4.56 -33.98
CA VAL A 551 -0.24 5.25 -34.97
C VAL A 551 -1.49 4.43 -35.30
N LYS A 552 -1.30 3.16 -35.69
CA LYS A 552 -2.41 2.26 -36.04
C LYS A 552 -3.39 2.09 -34.88
N GLY A 553 -2.88 1.84 -33.67
CA GLY A 553 -3.72 1.66 -32.48
C GLY A 553 -4.51 2.93 -32.12
N ALA A 554 -3.92 4.11 -32.33
CA ALA A 554 -4.56 5.40 -32.07
C ALA A 554 -5.64 5.76 -33.12
N GLU A 555 -5.43 5.45 -34.40
CA GLU A 555 -6.44 5.64 -35.45
C GLU A 555 -7.66 4.74 -35.23
N GLU A 556 -7.44 3.43 -35.05
CA GLU A 556 -8.53 2.47 -34.84
C GLU A 556 -9.31 2.79 -33.55
N LEU A 557 -8.62 3.11 -32.44
CA LEU A 557 -9.29 3.49 -31.20
C LEU A 557 -10.11 4.79 -31.35
N ALA A 558 -9.66 5.74 -32.16
CA ALA A 558 -10.42 6.97 -32.42
C ALA A 558 -11.73 6.68 -33.15
N GLY A 559 -11.71 5.76 -34.12
CA GLY A 559 -12.92 5.28 -34.78
C GLY A 559 -13.90 4.62 -33.80
N VAL A 560 -13.39 3.75 -32.92
CA VAL A 560 -14.18 3.12 -31.86
C VAL A 560 -14.80 4.16 -30.91
N ALA A 561 -14.02 5.16 -30.50
CA ALA A 561 -14.48 6.21 -29.60
C ALA A 561 -15.55 7.09 -30.26
N LEU A 562 -15.41 7.38 -31.56
CA LEU A 562 -16.39 8.12 -32.33
C LEU A 562 -17.70 7.33 -32.46
N ALA A 563 -17.62 6.03 -32.77
CA ALA A 563 -18.79 5.17 -32.83
C ALA A 563 -19.50 5.10 -31.47
N GLN A 564 -18.74 4.98 -30.36
CA GLN A 564 -19.32 5.04 -29.02
C GLN A 564 -20.00 6.37 -28.74
N HIS A 565 -19.36 7.49 -29.08
CA HIS A 565 -19.91 8.82 -28.86
C HIS A 565 -21.27 8.96 -29.56
N ARG A 566 -21.33 8.59 -30.84
CA ARG A 566 -22.53 8.72 -31.66
C ARG A 566 -23.62 7.73 -31.26
N PHE A 567 -23.26 6.47 -31.01
CA PHE A 567 -24.22 5.44 -30.60
C PHE A 567 -24.86 5.79 -29.24
N ASN A 568 -24.07 6.30 -28.30
CA ASN A 568 -24.57 6.68 -26.98
C ASN A 568 -25.35 8.00 -26.97
N ALA A 569 -25.28 8.81 -28.02
CA ALA A 569 -26.08 10.02 -28.15
C ALA A 569 -27.56 9.72 -28.48
N ASP A 570 -27.85 8.54 -29.03
CA ASP A 570 -29.23 8.10 -29.32
C ASP A 570 -29.91 7.61 -28.03
N GLU A 571 -31.00 8.27 -27.62
CA GLU A 571 -31.76 7.91 -26.41
C GLU A 571 -32.65 6.68 -26.59
N GLY A 572 -32.88 6.23 -27.82
CA GLY A 572 -33.62 5.01 -28.11
C GLY A 572 -32.79 3.72 -27.98
N LYS A 573 -31.46 3.84 -27.89
CA LYS A 573 -30.53 2.70 -27.90
C LYS A 573 -29.99 2.37 -26.51
N THR A 574 -29.71 1.08 -26.29
CA THR A 574 -28.95 0.63 -25.12
C THR A 574 -27.53 1.18 -25.19
N LYS A 575 -27.09 1.91 -24.17
CA LYS A 575 -25.76 2.53 -24.20
C LYS A 575 -24.65 1.48 -24.24
N MET A 576 -23.54 1.85 -24.85
CA MET A 576 -22.34 1.03 -25.02
C MET A 576 -21.18 1.54 -24.15
N ARG A 577 -20.48 0.61 -23.51
CA ARG A 577 -19.14 0.81 -22.96
C ARG A 577 -18.09 0.19 -23.87
N VAL A 578 -16.91 0.79 -23.89
CA VAL A 578 -15.75 0.26 -24.61
C VAL A 578 -14.65 -0.06 -23.60
N LEU A 579 -14.20 -1.31 -23.57
CA LEU A 579 -12.96 -1.70 -22.89
C LEU A 579 -11.84 -1.80 -23.91
N VAL A 580 -10.69 -1.23 -23.58
CA VAL A 580 -9.52 -1.24 -24.45
C VAL A 580 -8.65 -2.43 -24.07
N ALA A 581 -8.21 -3.21 -25.05
CA ALA A 581 -7.34 -4.36 -24.88
C ALA A 581 -6.11 -4.23 -25.76
N ASN A 582 -4.94 -4.40 -25.14
CA ASN A 582 -3.65 -4.31 -25.81
C ASN A 582 -3.12 -5.69 -26.17
N GLY A 583 -2.84 -5.89 -27.46
CA GLY A 583 -2.22 -7.09 -28.02
C GLY A 583 -0.70 -7.01 -28.13
N GLY A 584 -0.08 -5.93 -27.67
CA GLY A 584 1.35 -5.68 -27.75
C GLY A 584 1.78 -5.04 -29.07
N VAL A 585 3.09 -4.87 -29.23
CA VAL A 585 3.73 -4.31 -30.44
C VAL A 585 3.34 -5.18 -31.63
N ASP A 586 2.79 -4.55 -32.66
CA ASP A 586 2.28 -5.22 -33.87
C ASP A 586 1.33 -6.38 -33.61
N MET A 587 0.61 -6.37 -32.47
CA MET A 587 -0.25 -7.46 -32.03
C MET A 587 0.51 -8.79 -31.83
N GLY A 588 1.77 -8.76 -31.37
CA GLY A 588 2.60 -9.94 -31.16
C GLY A 588 2.14 -10.89 -30.04
N HIS A 589 1.23 -10.44 -29.17
CA HIS A 589 0.73 -11.16 -27.99
C HIS A 589 -0.80 -11.38 -28.01
N GLN A 590 -1.39 -11.52 -29.21
CA GLN A 590 -2.84 -11.72 -29.40
C GLN A 590 -3.44 -12.83 -28.55
N THR A 591 -2.78 -13.98 -28.44
CA THR A 591 -3.27 -15.12 -27.67
C THR A 591 -3.38 -14.80 -26.17
N GLU A 592 -2.41 -14.10 -25.58
CA GLU A 592 -2.48 -13.69 -24.17
C GLU A 592 -3.58 -12.65 -23.97
N MET A 593 -3.69 -11.67 -24.86
CA MET A 593 -4.76 -10.67 -24.84
C MET A 593 -6.14 -11.36 -24.89
N ALA A 594 -6.37 -12.29 -25.83
CA ALA A 594 -7.64 -13.02 -25.95
C ALA A 594 -7.99 -13.80 -24.67
N ARG A 595 -7.00 -14.45 -24.03
CA ARG A 595 -7.21 -15.14 -22.75
C ARG A 595 -7.65 -14.17 -21.64
N ARG A 596 -7.10 -12.96 -21.60
CA ARG A 596 -7.51 -11.92 -20.65
C ARG A 596 -8.92 -11.42 -20.93
N ILE A 597 -9.26 -11.19 -22.20
CA ILE A 597 -10.62 -10.80 -22.62
C ILE A 597 -11.63 -11.83 -22.15
N VAL A 598 -11.39 -13.12 -22.41
CA VAL A 598 -12.27 -14.20 -21.96
C VAL A 598 -12.34 -14.29 -20.44
N ALA A 599 -11.22 -14.13 -19.74
CA ALA A 599 -11.20 -14.14 -18.27
C ALA A 599 -12.02 -12.98 -17.67
N TYR A 600 -12.01 -11.81 -18.30
CA TYR A 600 -12.84 -10.67 -17.93
C TYR A 600 -14.32 -10.90 -18.26
N ALA A 601 -14.65 -11.34 -19.49
CA ALA A 601 -16.03 -11.59 -19.93
C ALA A 601 -16.75 -12.65 -19.08
N ARG A 602 -16.01 -13.62 -18.51
CA ARG A 602 -16.58 -14.57 -17.53
C ARG A 602 -17.03 -13.94 -16.22
N ARG A 603 -16.44 -12.80 -15.84
CA ARG A 603 -16.80 -12.04 -14.63
C ARG A 603 -17.84 -10.96 -14.92
N ASP A 604 -17.81 -10.39 -16.11
CA ASP A 604 -18.72 -9.33 -16.54
C ASP A 604 -19.52 -9.77 -17.78
N PRO A 605 -20.76 -10.26 -17.59
CA PRO A 605 -21.59 -10.76 -18.68
C PRO A 605 -22.09 -9.66 -19.62
N SER A 606 -21.84 -8.37 -19.32
CA SER A 606 -22.14 -7.28 -20.25
C SER A 606 -21.24 -7.29 -21.48
N VAL A 607 -20.14 -8.04 -21.46
CA VAL A 607 -19.24 -8.16 -22.62
C VAL A 607 -19.90 -8.97 -23.73
N VAL A 608 -20.17 -8.30 -24.86
CA VAL A 608 -20.95 -8.86 -25.98
C VAL A 608 -20.10 -9.27 -27.19
N GLY A 609 -18.86 -8.78 -27.29
CA GLY A 609 -17.98 -9.13 -28.39
C GLY A 609 -16.72 -8.27 -28.45
N VAL A 610 -15.92 -8.51 -29.49
CA VAL A 610 -14.63 -7.88 -29.71
C VAL A 610 -14.62 -7.17 -31.06
N VAL A 611 -14.03 -5.97 -31.10
CA VAL A 611 -13.68 -5.28 -32.34
C VAL A 611 -12.19 -5.07 -32.46
N GLY A 612 -11.66 -4.95 -33.68
CA GLY A 612 -10.22 -4.76 -33.92
C GLY A 612 -9.57 -6.03 -34.44
N LEU A 613 -8.52 -6.54 -33.76
CA LEU A 613 -7.66 -7.61 -34.28
C LEU A 613 -7.13 -7.29 -35.68
N GLY A 614 -6.84 -5.99 -35.91
CA GLY A 614 -6.58 -5.42 -37.22
C GLY A 614 -5.27 -5.87 -37.89
N ARG A 615 -4.39 -6.59 -37.18
CA ARG A 615 -3.18 -7.19 -37.78
C ARG A 615 -3.32 -8.70 -37.83
N ASN A 616 -3.18 -9.25 -39.04
CA ASN A 616 -3.05 -10.69 -39.22
C ASN A 616 -1.64 -11.16 -38.83
N THR A 617 -1.58 -12.03 -37.82
CA THR A 617 -0.35 -12.67 -37.37
C THR A 617 -0.51 -14.18 -37.38
N THR A 618 0.60 -14.91 -37.22
CA THR A 618 0.56 -16.38 -37.08
C THR A 618 -0.29 -16.86 -35.90
N ASP A 619 -0.54 -15.98 -34.90
CA ASP A 619 -1.28 -16.30 -33.69
C ASP A 619 -2.77 -15.89 -33.78
N THR A 620 -3.16 -15.15 -34.82
CA THR A 620 -4.52 -14.58 -34.93
C THR A 620 -5.58 -15.67 -34.94
N GLY A 621 -5.34 -16.79 -35.64
CA GLY A 621 -6.27 -17.92 -35.62
C GLY A 621 -6.48 -18.54 -34.22
N GLU A 622 -5.41 -18.68 -33.42
CA GLU A 622 -5.53 -19.18 -32.05
C GLU A 622 -6.33 -18.19 -31.18
N ALA A 623 -6.01 -16.89 -31.29
CA ALA A 623 -6.70 -15.85 -30.54
C ALA A 623 -8.21 -15.80 -30.86
N VAL A 624 -8.57 -15.86 -32.16
CA VAL A 624 -9.98 -15.92 -32.60
C VAL A 624 -10.67 -17.20 -32.12
N GLY A 625 -9.97 -18.34 -32.13
CA GLY A 625 -10.46 -19.59 -31.56
C GLY A 625 -10.76 -19.50 -30.07
N ILE A 626 -9.90 -18.83 -29.29
CA ILE A 626 -10.12 -18.59 -27.85
C ILE A 626 -11.39 -17.75 -27.62
N LEU A 627 -11.61 -16.71 -28.44
CA LEU A 627 -12.83 -15.89 -28.37
C LEU A 627 -14.08 -16.69 -28.76
N ARG A 628 -13.99 -17.51 -29.81
CA ARG A 628 -15.07 -18.39 -30.28
C ARG A 628 -15.53 -19.34 -29.18
N ASP A 629 -14.59 -19.95 -28.47
CA ASP A 629 -14.89 -20.92 -27.41
C ASP A 629 -15.56 -20.24 -26.20
N ALA A 630 -15.45 -18.92 -26.09
CA ALA A 630 -16.19 -18.08 -25.15
C ALA A 630 -17.44 -17.42 -25.76
N GLN A 631 -17.84 -17.82 -26.98
CA GLN A 631 -18.99 -17.30 -27.73
C GLN A 631 -18.90 -15.81 -28.07
N LEU A 632 -17.69 -15.24 -28.08
CA LEU A 632 -17.46 -13.84 -28.41
C LEU A 632 -17.28 -13.69 -29.93
N PRO A 633 -18.17 -12.97 -30.63
CA PRO A 633 -17.94 -12.56 -32.02
C PRO A 633 -16.82 -11.52 -32.08
N ALA A 634 -16.05 -11.56 -33.16
CA ALA A 634 -14.97 -10.64 -33.47
C ALA A 634 -15.24 -9.94 -34.80
N VAL A 635 -15.38 -8.61 -34.77
CA VAL A 635 -15.56 -7.78 -35.97
C VAL A 635 -14.30 -6.98 -36.24
N SER A 636 -13.62 -7.31 -37.33
CA SER A 636 -12.37 -6.64 -37.72
C SER A 636 -12.61 -5.59 -38.80
N GLY A 637 -12.10 -4.39 -38.55
CA GLY A 637 -12.11 -3.30 -39.52
C GLY A 637 -11.02 -3.43 -40.58
N THR A 638 -9.79 -3.77 -40.20
CA THR A 638 -8.60 -3.60 -41.06
C THR A 638 -7.84 -4.88 -41.41
N ASN A 639 -8.26 -6.04 -40.90
CA ASN A 639 -7.59 -7.31 -41.18
C ASN A 639 -8.11 -7.93 -42.48
N SER A 640 -7.25 -7.98 -43.49
CA SER A 640 -7.54 -8.40 -44.87
C SER A 640 -7.30 -9.91 -45.13
N SER A 641 -7.17 -10.74 -44.09
CA SER A 641 -6.98 -12.18 -44.30
C SER A 641 -8.19 -12.84 -44.94
N GLU A 642 -8.00 -13.55 -46.06
CA GLU A 642 -9.04 -14.39 -46.67
C GLU A 642 -9.32 -15.68 -45.88
N ALA A 643 -8.36 -16.15 -45.07
CA ALA A 643 -8.46 -17.42 -44.36
C ALA A 643 -9.37 -17.37 -43.13
N LEU A 644 -9.37 -16.25 -42.40
CA LEU A 644 -10.07 -16.12 -41.12
C LEU A 644 -11.60 -16.28 -41.24
N PRO A 645 -12.30 -15.61 -42.18
CA PRO A 645 -13.76 -15.76 -42.30
C PRO A 645 -14.19 -17.19 -42.68
N GLY A 646 -13.38 -17.91 -43.45
CA GLY A 646 -13.66 -19.31 -43.82
C GLY A 646 -13.40 -20.30 -42.67
N ALA A 647 -12.40 -20.01 -41.82
CA ALA A 647 -11.99 -20.90 -40.74
C ALA A 647 -12.76 -20.69 -39.42
N TYR A 648 -13.25 -19.47 -39.17
CA TYR A 648 -13.82 -19.09 -37.87
C TYR A 648 -15.19 -18.44 -38.01
N ARG A 649 -16.25 -19.16 -37.58
CA ARG A 649 -17.65 -18.69 -37.64
C ARG A 649 -17.96 -17.44 -36.80
N ASN A 650 -17.10 -17.13 -35.83
CA ASN A 650 -17.25 -15.94 -34.98
C ASN A 650 -16.51 -14.72 -35.53
N TRP A 651 -15.88 -14.83 -36.71
CA TRP A 651 -15.11 -13.77 -37.34
C TRP A 651 -15.90 -13.06 -38.45
N TYR A 652 -15.78 -11.74 -38.48
CA TYR A 652 -16.44 -10.86 -39.46
C TYR A 652 -15.47 -9.76 -39.90
N SER A 653 -15.25 -9.59 -41.21
CA SER A 653 -14.30 -8.63 -41.79
C SER A 653 -15.00 -7.57 -42.64
N LEU A 654 -14.70 -6.29 -42.37
CA LEU A 654 -15.07 -5.17 -43.24
C LEU A 654 -13.99 -4.91 -44.31
N ALA A 655 -12.74 -5.23 -44.01
CA ALA A 655 -11.62 -5.08 -44.93
C ALA A 655 -11.76 -5.99 -46.16
N ALA A 656 -11.56 -5.42 -47.34
CA ALA A 656 -11.29 -6.16 -48.57
C ALA A 656 -10.15 -7.17 -48.37
N ASN A 657 -10.38 -8.45 -48.66
CA ASN A 657 -9.34 -9.45 -48.44
C ASN A 657 -8.20 -9.40 -49.49
N ASP A 658 -7.02 -9.90 -49.13
CA ASP A 658 -5.80 -9.77 -49.96
C ASP A 658 -5.97 -10.43 -51.35
N ASP A 659 -6.64 -11.58 -51.41
CA ASP A 659 -6.99 -12.28 -52.66
C ASP A 659 -7.86 -11.41 -53.58
N TRP A 660 -8.90 -10.76 -53.04
CA TRP A 660 -9.77 -9.87 -53.79
C TRP A 660 -9.06 -8.60 -54.22
N GLN A 661 -8.28 -7.97 -53.34
CA GLN A 661 -7.48 -6.80 -53.70
C GLN A 661 -6.52 -7.11 -54.86
N ALA A 662 -5.80 -8.24 -54.80
CA ALA A 662 -4.89 -8.66 -55.86
C ALA A 662 -5.61 -8.91 -57.19
N ARG A 663 -6.82 -9.51 -57.18
CA ARG A 663 -7.65 -9.64 -58.38
C ARG A 663 -7.99 -8.29 -59.03
N LYS A 664 -8.27 -7.26 -58.24
CA LYS A 664 -8.60 -5.92 -58.78
C LYS A 664 -7.35 -5.20 -59.29
N LEU A 665 -6.23 -5.33 -58.56
CA LEU A 665 -4.92 -4.82 -58.99
C LEU A 665 -4.44 -5.45 -60.32
N ALA A 666 -4.98 -6.60 -60.73
CA ALA A 666 -4.68 -7.21 -62.02
C ALA A 666 -5.01 -6.30 -63.23
N VAL A 667 -5.95 -5.35 -63.10
CA VAL A 667 -6.20 -4.32 -64.13
C VAL A 667 -4.99 -3.43 -64.35
N ILE A 668 -4.34 -3.01 -63.27
CA ILE A 668 -3.13 -2.18 -63.33
C ILE A 668 -2.00 -3.02 -63.91
N ALA A 669 -1.85 -4.27 -63.47
CA ALA A 669 -0.87 -5.20 -64.01
C ALA A 669 -1.02 -5.39 -65.53
N ARG A 670 -2.25 -5.56 -66.04
CA ARG A 670 -2.54 -5.67 -67.48
C ARG A 670 -2.16 -4.42 -68.27
N GLN A 671 -2.52 -3.24 -67.76
CA GLN A 671 -2.15 -1.98 -68.42
C GLN A 671 -0.63 -1.76 -68.41
N LEU A 672 0.01 -2.11 -67.29
CA LEU A 672 1.46 -2.08 -67.21
C LEU A 672 2.05 -3.04 -68.23
N ALA A 673 1.53 -4.26 -68.37
CA ALA A 673 1.96 -5.27 -69.33
C ALA A 673 1.77 -4.87 -70.81
N GLY A 674 0.74 -4.07 -71.13
CA GLY A 674 0.44 -3.65 -72.51
C GLY A 674 1.15 -2.38 -73.00
N ARG A 675 1.98 -1.74 -72.17
CA ARG A 675 2.75 -0.54 -72.59
C ARG A 675 3.91 -0.91 -73.52
N GLU A 676 4.33 -0.04 -74.41
CA GLU A 676 5.62 -0.21 -75.09
C GLU A 676 6.75 0.41 -74.26
N ASP A 677 7.96 -0.15 -74.33
CA ASP A 677 9.14 0.50 -73.76
C ASP A 677 9.54 1.76 -74.55
N ARG A 678 10.54 2.51 -74.08
CA ARG A 678 11.03 3.74 -74.74
C ARG A 678 11.57 3.51 -76.17
N ALA A 679 11.77 2.26 -76.58
CA ALA A 679 12.24 1.83 -77.88
C ALA A 679 11.13 1.15 -78.72
N GLY A 680 9.87 1.16 -78.28
CA GLY A 680 8.74 0.54 -78.99
C GLY A 680 8.68 -0.99 -78.87
N ARG A 681 9.35 -1.58 -77.88
CA ARG A 681 9.40 -3.03 -77.63
C ARG A 681 8.43 -3.43 -76.52
N ASP A 682 7.85 -4.61 -76.65
CA ASP A 682 6.96 -5.20 -75.64
C ASP A 682 7.74 -6.17 -74.73
N THR A 683 8.69 -5.65 -73.94
CA THR A 683 9.53 -6.46 -73.03
C THR A 683 9.56 -5.88 -71.62
N ARG A 684 9.39 -6.74 -70.61
CA ARG A 684 9.32 -6.37 -69.18
C ARG A 684 10.01 -7.38 -68.29
N THR A 685 10.51 -6.89 -67.17
CA THR A 685 10.95 -7.77 -66.07
C THR A 685 10.01 -7.63 -64.90
N THR A 686 9.56 -8.77 -64.36
CA THR A 686 8.77 -8.80 -63.13
C THR A 686 9.60 -9.39 -61.98
N VAL A 687 9.62 -8.70 -60.84
CA VAL A 687 10.26 -9.19 -59.60
C VAL A 687 9.24 -9.17 -58.47
N LEU A 688 9.17 -10.25 -57.69
CA LEU A 688 8.40 -10.30 -56.45
C LEU A 688 9.35 -10.12 -55.26
N LEU A 689 9.11 -9.11 -54.43
CA LEU A 689 9.79 -8.87 -53.16
C LEU A 689 8.92 -9.35 -52.00
N THR A 690 9.43 -10.29 -51.22
CA THR A 690 8.78 -10.80 -50.01
C THR A 690 9.50 -10.35 -48.75
N ARG A 691 8.73 -10.07 -47.69
CA ARG A 691 9.24 -9.70 -46.38
C ARG A 691 9.62 -10.94 -45.57
N SER A 692 10.74 -10.88 -44.86
CA SER A 692 11.11 -11.85 -43.85
C SER A 692 11.86 -11.16 -42.70
N GLY A 693 11.86 -11.75 -41.52
CA GLY A 693 12.67 -11.27 -40.41
C GLY A 693 12.75 -12.31 -39.29
N PRO A 694 13.80 -12.29 -38.47
CA PRO A 694 13.90 -13.16 -37.30
C PRO A 694 12.75 -12.87 -36.31
N GLY A 695 11.97 -13.89 -35.97
CA GLY A 695 10.92 -13.79 -34.95
C GLY A 695 9.67 -13.00 -35.33
N THR A 696 9.51 -12.55 -36.59
CA THR A 696 8.27 -11.88 -37.00
C THR A 696 7.14 -12.90 -37.10
N LYS A 697 5.97 -12.50 -36.59
CA LYS A 697 4.71 -13.24 -36.70
C LYS A 697 3.84 -12.70 -37.85
N ASP A 698 4.41 -11.94 -38.78
CA ASP A 698 3.66 -11.23 -39.81
C ASP A 698 3.10 -12.20 -40.87
N GLN A 699 1.81 -12.56 -40.72
CA GLN A 699 1.13 -13.47 -41.64
C GLN A 699 0.58 -12.73 -42.86
N TYR A 700 0.14 -11.48 -42.71
CA TYR A 700 -0.36 -10.62 -43.80
C TYR A 700 0.59 -10.59 -45.00
N THR A 701 1.88 -10.34 -44.79
CA THR A 701 2.82 -10.24 -45.92
C THR A 701 3.01 -11.55 -46.68
N LYS A 702 2.69 -12.69 -46.07
CA LYS A 702 2.68 -13.99 -46.74
C LYS A 702 1.40 -14.18 -47.54
N ASP A 703 0.24 -13.89 -46.94
CA ASP A 703 -1.07 -13.96 -47.59
C ASP A 703 -1.10 -13.05 -48.83
N GLN A 704 -0.59 -11.82 -48.72
CA GLN A 704 -0.42 -10.90 -49.84
C GLN A 704 0.54 -11.41 -50.92
N ALA A 705 1.67 -12.01 -50.55
CA ALA A 705 2.57 -12.61 -51.53
C ALA A 705 1.91 -13.76 -52.29
N ASP A 706 1.14 -14.59 -51.59
CA ASP A 706 0.39 -15.70 -52.18
C ASP A 706 -0.70 -15.17 -53.13
N ALA A 707 -1.44 -14.14 -52.74
CA ALA A 707 -2.43 -13.46 -53.57
C ALA A 707 -1.80 -12.84 -54.85
N PHE A 708 -0.62 -12.21 -54.72
CA PHE A 708 0.11 -11.66 -55.87
C PHE A 708 0.59 -12.75 -56.83
N ARG A 709 1.13 -13.86 -56.31
CA ARG A 709 1.50 -15.01 -57.16
C ARG A 709 0.30 -15.57 -57.91
N LYS A 710 -0.87 -15.60 -57.27
CA LYS A 710 -2.10 -16.14 -57.84
C LYS A 710 -2.71 -15.25 -58.93
N HIS A 711 -2.76 -13.92 -58.72
CA HIS A 711 -3.56 -13.03 -59.56
C HIS A 711 -2.77 -12.02 -60.39
N LEU A 712 -1.53 -11.72 -60.02
CA LEU A 712 -0.71 -10.71 -60.71
C LEU A 712 0.40 -11.32 -61.57
N THR A 713 0.56 -12.65 -61.54
CA THR A 713 1.62 -13.33 -62.29
C THR A 713 1.04 -14.49 -63.10
N GLY A 714 1.29 -14.50 -64.42
CA GLY A 714 0.74 -15.52 -65.33
C GLY A 714 -0.02 -14.93 -66.53
N GLY A 715 -0.42 -15.83 -67.45
CA GLY A 715 -0.88 -15.47 -68.80
C GLY A 715 -2.08 -14.51 -68.87
N ASP A 716 -2.98 -14.53 -67.87
CA ASP A 716 -4.21 -13.71 -67.89
C ASP A 716 -3.96 -12.22 -67.61
N THR A 717 -2.77 -11.86 -67.11
CA THR A 717 -2.37 -10.46 -66.89
C THR A 717 -1.41 -9.92 -67.94
N GLY A 718 -0.84 -10.80 -68.77
CA GLY A 718 0.28 -10.44 -69.65
C GLY A 718 1.60 -10.18 -68.91
N LEU A 719 1.62 -10.17 -67.56
CA LEU A 719 2.87 -10.22 -66.81
C LEU A 719 3.37 -11.65 -66.74
N ASP A 720 4.60 -11.86 -67.19
CA ASP A 720 5.29 -13.13 -66.99
C ASP A 720 5.35 -13.50 -65.50
N LYS A 721 5.47 -14.81 -65.23
CA LYS A 721 5.86 -15.27 -63.89
C LYS A 721 7.10 -14.48 -63.44
N PRO A 722 7.22 -14.13 -62.14
CA PRO A 722 8.32 -13.29 -61.68
C PRO A 722 9.64 -13.91 -62.14
N SER A 723 10.43 -13.14 -62.89
CA SER A 723 11.75 -13.56 -63.36
C SER A 723 12.64 -13.92 -62.16
N ARG A 724 12.38 -13.29 -61.01
CA ARG A 724 12.97 -13.65 -59.72
C ARG A 724 12.01 -13.33 -58.57
N GLU A 725 11.99 -14.20 -57.57
CA GLU A 725 11.48 -13.89 -56.24
C GLU A 725 12.66 -13.62 -55.31
N LEU A 726 12.62 -12.50 -54.58
CA LEU A 726 13.66 -12.07 -53.68
C LEU A 726 13.06 -11.75 -52.32
N THR A 727 13.79 -12.06 -51.26
CA THR A 727 13.34 -11.81 -49.89
C THR A 727 14.24 -10.78 -49.23
N TYR A 728 13.65 -9.74 -48.64
CA TYR A 728 14.39 -8.78 -47.81
C TYR A 728 14.19 -9.07 -46.34
N GLN A 729 15.27 -8.89 -45.58
CA GLN A 729 15.28 -9.06 -44.14
C GLN A 729 14.92 -7.75 -43.46
N VAL A 730 14.07 -7.81 -42.42
CA VAL A 730 13.78 -6.69 -41.54
C VAL A 730 14.43 -6.95 -40.18
N SER A 731 15.23 -5.99 -39.71
CA SER A 731 15.89 -6.05 -38.41
C SER A 731 15.73 -4.71 -37.69
N GLY A 732 15.23 -4.73 -36.44
CA GLY A 732 14.97 -3.51 -35.68
C GLY A 732 14.03 -2.54 -36.39
N GLY A 733 13.01 -3.06 -37.07
CA GLY A 733 12.03 -2.27 -37.83
C GLY A 733 12.55 -1.64 -39.13
N LYS A 734 13.77 -1.99 -39.58
CA LYS A 734 14.35 -1.43 -40.82
C LYS A 734 14.57 -2.53 -41.86
N PRO A 735 14.09 -2.36 -43.11
CA PRO A 735 14.34 -3.32 -44.17
C PRO A 735 15.77 -3.19 -44.72
N ALA A 736 16.37 -4.34 -45.01
CA ALA A 736 17.64 -4.44 -45.72
C ALA A 736 17.45 -4.08 -47.20
N ALA A 737 17.57 -2.80 -47.53
CA ALA A 737 17.33 -2.29 -48.88
C ALA A 737 18.32 -2.82 -49.94
N SER A 738 19.42 -3.48 -49.56
CA SER A 738 20.38 -4.09 -50.49
C SER A 738 19.77 -5.18 -51.39
N VAL A 739 18.58 -5.71 -51.04
CA VAL A 739 17.82 -6.61 -51.94
C VAL A 739 17.59 -5.96 -53.32
N VAL A 740 17.42 -4.64 -53.33
CA VAL A 740 17.10 -3.86 -54.52
C VAL A 740 18.24 -3.89 -55.53
N ASP A 741 19.49 -3.97 -55.07
CA ASP A 741 20.67 -4.10 -55.93
C ASP A 741 20.63 -5.38 -56.77
N THR A 742 20.00 -6.44 -56.23
CA THR A 742 19.79 -7.69 -56.94
C THR A 742 18.59 -7.58 -57.87
N ALA A 743 17.49 -6.97 -57.41
CA ALA A 743 16.29 -6.74 -58.22
C ALA A 743 16.59 -5.94 -59.51
N CYS A 744 17.43 -4.90 -59.41
CA CYS A 744 17.81 -4.05 -60.55
C CYS A 744 18.57 -4.79 -61.65
N LYS A 745 19.30 -5.87 -61.30
CA LYS A 745 20.10 -6.69 -62.23
C LYS A 745 19.31 -7.81 -62.89
N VAL A 746 18.02 -7.95 -62.57
CA VAL A 746 17.16 -8.95 -63.20
C VAL A 746 16.68 -8.41 -64.55
N GLY A 747 16.81 -9.23 -65.59
CA GLY A 747 16.42 -8.87 -66.97
C GLY A 747 17.38 -7.90 -67.66
N ASP A 748 16.98 -7.38 -68.83
CA ASP A 748 17.71 -6.30 -69.51
C ASP A 748 17.46 -4.98 -68.78
N GLU A 749 18.51 -4.20 -68.54
CA GLU A 749 18.43 -2.90 -67.85
C GLU A 749 17.60 -1.86 -68.64
N ARG A 750 17.37 -2.09 -69.94
CA ARG A 750 16.55 -1.23 -70.81
C ARG A 750 15.06 -1.50 -70.67
N ASP A 751 14.67 -2.68 -70.21
CA ASP A 751 13.26 -3.08 -70.12
C ASP A 751 12.64 -2.47 -68.85
N PRO A 752 11.40 -1.96 -68.87
CA PRO A 752 10.71 -1.52 -67.64
C PRO A 752 10.69 -2.62 -66.57
N LEU A 753 10.82 -2.22 -65.29
CA LEU A 753 10.78 -3.12 -64.14
C LEU A 753 9.44 -3.01 -63.42
N VAL A 754 8.70 -4.11 -63.32
CA VAL A 754 7.52 -4.23 -62.45
C VAL A 754 7.93 -4.96 -61.18
N VAL A 755 7.78 -4.30 -60.03
CA VAL A 755 8.11 -4.85 -58.72
C VAL A 755 6.83 -5.06 -57.92
N LEU A 756 6.49 -6.32 -57.68
CA LEU A 756 5.42 -6.68 -56.76
C LEU A 756 6.01 -6.70 -55.34
N VAL A 757 5.55 -5.85 -54.45
CA VAL A 757 6.07 -5.76 -53.07
C VAL A 757 5.02 -6.28 -52.11
N ALA A 758 5.29 -7.48 -51.55
CA ALA A 758 4.51 -8.03 -50.45
C ALA A 758 5.17 -7.60 -49.13
N GLY A 759 4.75 -6.46 -48.59
CA GLY A 759 5.46 -5.74 -47.53
C GLY A 759 4.58 -4.81 -46.71
N ARG A 760 5.21 -4.03 -45.83
CA ARG A 760 4.52 -3.02 -45.01
C ARG A 760 4.82 -1.59 -45.46
N ALA A 761 3.97 -0.65 -45.06
CA ALA A 761 4.13 0.77 -45.35
C ALA A 761 5.52 1.32 -44.98
N GLU A 762 6.03 0.93 -43.80
CA GLU A 762 7.35 1.36 -43.30
C GLU A 762 8.52 0.82 -44.13
N ASP A 763 8.31 -0.27 -44.88
CA ASP A 763 9.37 -0.90 -45.67
C ASP A 763 9.58 -0.16 -47.00
N LEU A 764 8.56 0.54 -47.52
CA LEU A 764 8.60 1.12 -48.87
C LEU A 764 9.58 2.27 -49.03
N PRO A 765 9.58 3.34 -48.21
CA PRO A 765 10.48 4.48 -48.42
C PRO A 765 11.98 4.11 -48.55
N PRO A 766 12.57 3.24 -47.71
CA PRO A 766 13.96 2.83 -47.91
C PRO A 766 14.17 1.96 -49.16
N LEU A 767 13.20 1.12 -49.55
CA LEU A 767 13.28 0.32 -50.77
C LEU A 767 13.21 1.21 -52.03
N THR A 768 12.23 2.11 -52.10
CA THR A 768 12.02 3.01 -53.25
C THR A 768 13.16 4.00 -53.42
N ARG A 769 13.70 4.58 -52.32
CA ARG A 769 14.93 5.39 -52.40
C ARG A 769 16.09 4.60 -52.99
N ARG A 770 16.27 3.34 -52.60
CA ARG A 770 17.35 2.51 -53.14
C ARG A 770 17.17 2.23 -54.63
N PHE A 771 15.94 1.98 -55.08
CA PHE A 771 15.61 1.82 -56.51
C PHE A 771 16.08 3.03 -57.34
N GLY A 772 15.80 4.25 -56.88
CA GLY A 772 16.25 5.46 -57.58
C GLY A 772 17.78 5.60 -57.68
N THR A 773 18.54 5.00 -56.76
CA THR A 773 20.01 5.07 -56.78
C THR A 773 20.68 4.00 -57.64
N VAL A 774 20.14 2.77 -57.66
CA VAL A 774 20.80 1.62 -58.31
C VAL A 774 20.18 1.18 -59.64
N CYS A 775 18.91 1.51 -59.88
CA CYS A 775 18.21 1.30 -61.16
C CYS A 775 18.17 2.62 -61.97
N ALA A 776 19.23 3.44 -61.92
CA ALA A 776 19.21 4.76 -62.56
C ALA A 776 19.02 4.64 -64.09
N GLY A 777 17.94 5.25 -64.61
CA GLY A 777 17.61 5.24 -66.05
C GLY A 777 16.50 4.26 -66.46
N ARG A 778 16.11 3.35 -65.57
CA ARG A 778 15.04 2.35 -65.77
C ARG A 778 13.72 2.86 -65.19
N ASP A 779 12.61 2.68 -65.92
CA ASP A 779 11.27 2.98 -65.40
C ASP A 779 10.80 1.83 -64.48
N ILE A 780 10.34 2.18 -63.27
CA ILE A 780 10.01 1.22 -62.23
C ILE A 780 8.57 1.43 -61.78
N SER A 781 7.75 0.39 -61.92
CA SER A 781 6.38 0.36 -61.41
C SER A 781 6.32 -0.59 -60.22
N VAL A 782 5.99 -0.07 -59.04
CA VAL A 782 5.81 -0.86 -57.82
C VAL A 782 4.31 -1.13 -57.65
N ILE A 783 3.90 -2.39 -57.54
CA ILE A 783 2.53 -2.77 -57.13
C ILE A 783 2.59 -3.33 -55.71
N THR A 784 1.74 -2.84 -54.82
CA THR A 784 1.72 -3.20 -53.39
C THR A 784 0.28 -3.13 -52.86
N GLY A 785 0.02 -3.67 -51.66
CA GLY A 785 -1.34 -3.70 -51.10
C GLY A 785 -1.70 -2.54 -50.18
N ASP A 786 -2.74 -2.77 -49.38
CA ASP A 786 -3.48 -1.75 -48.62
C ASP A 786 -2.72 -1.07 -47.49
N ASP A 787 -1.73 -1.73 -46.88
CA ASP A 787 -1.05 -1.20 -45.69
C ASP A 787 -0.40 0.17 -45.96
N VAL A 788 -0.06 0.42 -47.22
CA VAL A 788 0.53 1.66 -47.75
C VAL A 788 -0.41 2.86 -47.64
N SER A 789 -1.72 2.67 -47.44
CA SER A 789 -2.67 3.78 -47.20
C SER A 789 -2.29 4.63 -45.98
N LYS A 790 -1.47 4.10 -45.07
CA LYS A 790 -0.97 4.76 -43.87
C LYS A 790 0.36 5.47 -44.11
N ALA A 791 1.04 5.14 -45.21
CA ALA A 791 2.37 5.64 -45.49
C ALA A 791 2.31 7.13 -45.80
N HIS A 792 3.11 7.91 -45.08
CA HIS A 792 3.39 9.29 -45.43
C HIS A 792 4.66 9.32 -46.26
N PHE A 793 4.56 9.72 -47.52
CA PHE A 793 5.70 9.87 -48.41
C PHE A 793 6.17 11.34 -48.36
N PRO A 794 7.15 11.73 -47.52
CA PRO A 794 7.73 13.06 -47.61
C PRO A 794 8.28 13.27 -49.03
N GLN A 795 8.21 14.47 -49.59
CA GLN A 795 8.50 14.71 -51.02
C GLN A 795 9.85 14.13 -51.49
N GLU A 796 10.85 14.07 -50.60
CA GLU A 796 12.19 13.53 -50.88
C GLU A 796 12.26 12.00 -50.96
N SER A 797 11.19 11.27 -50.64
CA SER A 797 11.20 9.81 -50.47
C SER A 797 10.96 8.99 -51.73
N LEU A 798 10.34 9.57 -52.78
CA LEU A 798 10.03 8.86 -54.02
C LEU A 798 10.87 9.39 -55.20
N PRO A 799 11.71 8.56 -55.85
CA PRO A 799 12.44 8.96 -57.05
C PRO A 799 11.54 9.20 -58.26
N ALA A 800 11.96 10.05 -59.20
CA ALA A 800 11.17 10.42 -60.38
C ALA A 800 10.89 9.25 -61.36
N ASN A 801 11.74 8.21 -61.35
CA ASN A 801 11.58 7.02 -62.19
C ASN A 801 10.80 5.88 -61.49
N VAL A 802 10.24 6.13 -60.30
CA VAL A 802 9.47 5.15 -59.52
C VAL A 802 8.02 5.63 -59.40
N THR A 803 7.10 4.79 -59.85
CA THR A 803 5.66 4.97 -59.66
C THR A 803 5.12 3.84 -58.79
N ILE A 804 4.36 4.18 -57.75
CA ILE A 804 3.73 3.21 -56.85
C ILE A 804 2.25 3.13 -57.20
N TYR A 805 1.77 1.90 -57.37
CA TYR A 805 0.36 1.56 -57.46
C TYR A 805 -0.02 0.74 -56.23
N HIS A 806 -1.05 1.16 -55.51
CA HIS A 806 -1.48 0.43 -54.32
C HIS A 806 -3.00 0.39 -54.18
N SER A 807 -3.49 -0.65 -53.52
CA SER A 807 -4.86 -0.71 -53.03
C SER A 807 -5.01 0.07 -51.72
N THR A 808 -6.24 0.34 -51.32
CA THR A 808 -6.64 0.81 -49.99
C THR A 808 -7.90 0.08 -49.56
N LEU A 809 -8.14 -0.06 -48.25
CA LEU A 809 -9.33 -0.75 -47.73
C LEU A 809 -10.62 0.09 -47.79
N VAL A 810 -10.51 1.37 -48.14
CA VAL A 810 -11.64 2.29 -48.28
C VAL A 810 -11.38 3.15 -49.52
N ASP A 811 -12.41 3.43 -50.31
CA ASP A 811 -12.44 4.58 -51.20
C ASP A 811 -13.06 5.77 -50.44
N PRO A 812 -12.25 6.74 -50.00
CA PRO A 812 -12.76 7.84 -49.19
C PRO A 812 -13.72 8.76 -49.98
N TRP A 813 -13.74 8.71 -51.31
CA TRP A 813 -14.63 9.53 -52.16
C TRP A 813 -15.74 8.75 -52.86
N ALA A 814 -15.74 7.41 -52.85
CA ALA A 814 -16.90 6.65 -53.36
C ALA A 814 -18.15 6.86 -52.50
N TRP A 815 -17.95 7.27 -51.24
CA TRP A 815 -19.01 7.56 -50.29
C TRP A 815 -18.56 8.67 -49.34
N TYR A 816 -19.10 9.88 -49.51
CA TYR A 816 -18.88 10.99 -48.58
C TYR A 816 -19.99 11.02 -47.54
N ASP A 817 -19.71 10.53 -46.33
CA ASP A 817 -20.56 10.74 -45.16
C ASP A 817 -20.13 12.01 -44.43
N ALA A 818 -20.74 13.15 -44.81
CA ALA A 818 -20.47 14.44 -44.17
C ALA A 818 -20.61 14.38 -42.64
N ALA A 819 -21.56 13.59 -42.12
CA ALA A 819 -21.80 13.49 -40.69
C ALA A 819 -20.61 12.85 -39.95
N PHE A 820 -19.98 11.82 -40.53
CA PHE A 820 -18.79 11.21 -39.95
C PHE A 820 -17.65 12.23 -39.81
N TYR A 821 -17.39 13.02 -40.86
CA TYR A 821 -16.30 14.00 -40.88
C TYR A 821 -16.57 15.19 -39.94
N GLU A 822 -17.80 15.73 -39.95
CA GLU A 822 -18.23 16.80 -39.04
C GLU A 822 -18.14 16.36 -37.57
N GLU A 823 -18.56 15.13 -37.27
CA GLU A 823 -18.47 14.58 -35.93
C GLU A 823 -17.02 14.34 -35.51
N ALA A 824 -16.18 13.78 -36.40
CA ALA A 824 -14.76 13.61 -36.17
C ALA A 824 -14.07 14.95 -35.86
N GLN A 825 -14.41 16.02 -36.58
CA GLN A 825 -13.92 17.38 -36.32
C GLN A 825 -14.32 17.88 -34.93
N SER A 826 -15.57 17.65 -34.52
CA SER A 826 -16.07 18.12 -33.22
C SER A 826 -15.53 17.30 -32.03
N PHE A 827 -15.28 16.01 -32.26
CA PHE A 827 -14.99 15.06 -31.19
C PHE A 827 -13.50 14.75 -31.07
N LEU A 828 -12.74 14.62 -32.16
CA LEU A 828 -11.32 14.27 -32.10
C LEU A 828 -10.43 15.52 -31.97
N PRO A 829 -9.38 15.50 -31.14
CA PRO A 829 -8.54 16.66 -30.95
C PRO A 829 -7.62 16.88 -32.17
N GLY A 830 -7.42 18.14 -32.55
CA GLY A 830 -6.44 18.54 -33.55
C GLY A 830 -6.88 18.36 -35.02
N ILE A 831 -8.15 18.06 -35.26
CA ILE A 831 -8.73 18.03 -36.60
C ILE A 831 -8.99 19.46 -37.11
N PRO A 832 -8.58 19.81 -38.35
CA PRO A 832 -8.85 21.12 -38.94
C PRO A 832 -10.35 21.34 -39.25
N GLU A 833 -10.77 22.60 -39.37
CA GLU A 833 -12.12 22.93 -39.83
C GLU A 833 -12.34 22.55 -41.29
N GLY A 834 -13.49 21.96 -41.60
CA GLY A 834 -13.83 21.56 -42.97
C GLY A 834 -13.10 20.31 -43.44
N ILE A 835 -12.76 19.41 -42.49
CA ILE A 835 -12.14 18.13 -42.80
C ILE A 835 -13.02 17.32 -43.78
N GLY A 836 -12.37 16.66 -44.72
CA GLY A 836 -12.99 15.76 -45.67
C GLY A 836 -12.16 14.48 -45.90
N PRO A 837 -12.54 13.70 -46.91
CA PRO A 837 -11.97 12.37 -47.13
C PRO A 837 -10.51 12.33 -47.55
N GLY A 838 -9.99 13.46 -48.04
CA GLY A 838 -8.60 13.60 -48.48
C GLY A 838 -7.64 14.13 -47.43
N ASP A 839 -8.12 14.48 -46.24
CA ASP A 839 -7.25 14.98 -45.19
C ASP A 839 -6.42 13.87 -44.57
N ASP A 840 -5.11 14.10 -44.45
CA ASP A 840 -4.13 13.12 -43.97
C ASP A 840 -4.54 12.46 -42.64
N ALA A 841 -5.25 13.18 -41.76
CA ALA A 841 -5.71 12.68 -40.47
C ALA A 841 -6.72 11.51 -40.55
N LEU A 842 -7.46 11.38 -41.65
CA LEU A 842 -8.50 10.35 -41.84
C LEU A 842 -8.35 9.56 -43.16
N ALA A 843 -7.48 10.03 -44.08
CA ALA A 843 -7.31 9.46 -45.41
C ALA A 843 -6.85 7.98 -45.42
N SER A 844 -6.26 7.48 -44.32
CA SER A 844 -5.86 6.06 -44.21
C SER A 844 -7.05 5.09 -44.23
N GLY A 845 -8.25 5.57 -43.89
CA GLY A 845 -9.49 4.80 -43.79
C GLY A 845 -9.60 3.93 -42.53
N GLN A 846 -8.55 3.83 -41.69
CA GLN A 846 -8.57 2.97 -40.51
C GLN A 846 -9.58 3.44 -39.46
N THR A 847 -9.68 4.76 -39.25
CA THR A 847 -10.66 5.36 -38.34
C THR A 847 -12.09 5.06 -38.79
N ALA A 848 -12.39 5.16 -40.09
CA ALA A 848 -13.71 4.87 -40.65
C ALA A 848 -14.07 3.37 -40.52
N LEU A 849 -13.14 2.47 -40.85
CA LEU A 849 -13.35 1.03 -40.72
C LEU A 849 -13.57 0.59 -39.27
N ALA A 850 -12.80 1.16 -38.33
CA ALA A 850 -12.95 0.85 -36.91
C ALA A 850 -14.26 1.40 -36.33
N HIS A 851 -14.68 2.59 -36.77
CA HIS A 851 -15.99 3.16 -36.46
C HIS A 851 -17.11 2.21 -36.91
N ASP A 852 -17.06 1.79 -38.17
CA ASP A 852 -18.09 0.97 -38.80
C ASP A 852 -18.14 -0.45 -38.23
N ALA A 853 -16.99 -1.06 -37.95
CA ALA A 853 -16.91 -2.35 -37.26
C ALA A 853 -17.52 -2.29 -35.84
N THR A 854 -17.24 -1.20 -35.11
CA THR A 854 -17.82 -0.95 -33.79
C THR A 854 -19.32 -0.76 -33.87
N TRP A 855 -19.78 0.03 -34.85
CA TRP A 855 -21.20 0.25 -35.06
C TRP A 855 -21.93 -1.06 -35.37
N ALA A 856 -21.40 -1.89 -36.27
CA ALA A 856 -22.04 -3.14 -36.67
C ALA A 856 -22.20 -4.11 -35.49
N LEU A 857 -21.19 -4.23 -34.62
CA LEU A 857 -21.29 -5.03 -33.42
C LEU A 857 -22.26 -4.41 -32.38
N ALA A 858 -22.24 -3.09 -32.20
CA ALA A 858 -23.13 -2.38 -31.29
C ALA A 858 -24.61 -2.52 -31.71
N GLU A 859 -24.90 -2.44 -33.01
CA GLU A 859 -26.24 -2.64 -33.55
C GLU A 859 -26.76 -4.06 -33.28
N ALA A 860 -25.91 -5.07 -33.47
CA ALA A 860 -26.25 -6.45 -33.16
C ALA A 860 -26.50 -6.65 -31.65
N ALA A 861 -25.70 -6.00 -30.79
CA ALA A 861 -25.86 -6.05 -29.34
C ALA A 861 -27.13 -5.34 -28.86
N ASP A 862 -27.51 -4.23 -29.48
CA ASP A 862 -28.75 -3.50 -29.18
C ASP A 862 -30.00 -4.30 -29.59
N LYS A 863 -29.97 -4.97 -30.75
CA LYS A 863 -31.03 -5.94 -31.14
C LYS A 863 -31.10 -7.15 -30.21
N ALA A 864 -29.96 -7.54 -29.64
CA ALA A 864 -29.91 -8.53 -28.58
C ALA A 864 -30.41 -7.99 -27.23
N GLU A 865 -30.78 -6.71 -27.12
CA GLU A 865 -31.09 -6.01 -25.87
C GLU A 865 -29.97 -6.15 -24.81
N GLY A 866 -28.72 -6.31 -25.27
CA GLY A 866 -27.57 -6.59 -24.40
C GLY A 866 -27.62 -7.94 -23.67
N ARG A 867 -28.45 -8.91 -24.11
CA ARG A 867 -28.69 -10.20 -23.42
C ARG A 867 -27.51 -11.17 -23.40
N GLY A 868 -26.37 -10.81 -24.00
CA GLY A 868 -25.13 -11.58 -23.92
C GLY A 868 -24.39 -11.72 -25.25
N PRO A 869 -23.22 -12.35 -25.24
CA PRO A 869 -22.37 -12.49 -26.43
C PRO A 869 -22.95 -13.46 -27.47
N ALA A 870 -23.66 -14.52 -27.06
CA ALA A 870 -24.25 -15.49 -27.99
C ALA A 870 -25.42 -14.91 -28.80
N GLU A 871 -26.29 -14.12 -28.16
CA GLU A 871 -27.40 -13.42 -28.80
C GLU A 871 -26.90 -12.33 -29.74
N THR A 872 -25.87 -11.59 -29.31
CA THR A 872 -25.19 -10.61 -30.17
C THR A 872 -24.61 -11.27 -31.40
N TRP A 873 -23.92 -12.40 -31.22
CA TRP A 873 -23.38 -13.19 -32.33
C TRP A 873 -24.50 -13.69 -33.26
N PHE A 874 -25.63 -14.16 -32.72
CA PHE A 874 -26.78 -14.56 -33.54
C PHE A 874 -27.26 -13.42 -34.43
N TRP A 875 -27.48 -12.21 -33.89
CA TRP A 875 -27.94 -11.07 -34.68
C TRP A 875 -26.92 -10.62 -35.73
N LEU A 876 -25.64 -10.67 -35.38
CA LEU A 876 -24.55 -10.38 -36.31
C LEU A 876 -24.50 -11.40 -37.46
N ALA A 877 -24.68 -12.70 -37.16
CA ALA A 877 -24.74 -13.77 -38.14
C ALA A 877 -26.00 -13.75 -39.00
N LYS A 878 -27.13 -13.32 -38.43
CA LYS A 878 -28.41 -13.20 -39.13
C LYS A 878 -28.32 -12.17 -40.26
N GLY A 879 -27.61 -11.07 -40.01
CA GLY A 879 -27.23 -10.08 -41.02
C GLY A 879 -28.39 -9.43 -41.77
N GLU A 880 -29.63 -9.50 -41.26
CA GLU A 880 -30.85 -9.08 -41.98
C GLU A 880 -30.88 -7.60 -42.38
N ASP A 881 -30.09 -6.75 -41.73
CA ASP A 881 -30.05 -5.31 -42.01
C ASP A 881 -28.66 -4.89 -42.52
N THR A 882 -28.62 -4.31 -43.71
CA THR A 882 -27.48 -3.51 -44.19
C THR A 882 -27.45 -2.18 -43.44
N ILE A 883 -26.29 -1.82 -42.90
CA ILE A 883 -26.08 -0.59 -42.13
C ILE A 883 -25.22 0.36 -42.96
N THR A 884 -25.76 1.51 -43.34
CA THR A 884 -25.01 2.55 -44.04
C THR A 884 -24.23 3.41 -43.05
N LYS A 885 -22.90 3.45 -43.17
CA LYS A 885 -21.98 4.23 -42.31
C LYS A 885 -20.82 4.84 -43.13
N ALA A 886 -19.68 5.10 -42.49
CA ALA A 886 -18.60 5.90 -43.04
C ALA A 886 -17.97 5.30 -44.31
N THR A 887 -17.98 3.98 -44.45
CA THR A 887 -17.40 3.24 -45.58
C THR A 887 -18.42 2.80 -46.64
N GLY A 888 -19.72 3.04 -46.40
CA GLY A 888 -20.82 2.62 -47.27
C GLY A 888 -21.81 1.67 -46.58
N ASP A 889 -22.43 0.77 -47.33
CA ASP A 889 -23.44 -0.16 -46.84
C ASP A 889 -22.77 -1.46 -46.35
N ILE A 890 -22.84 -1.71 -45.05
CA ILE A 890 -22.19 -2.84 -44.37
C ILE A 890 -23.22 -3.91 -44.06
N GLY A 891 -22.95 -5.15 -44.46
CA GLY A 891 -23.84 -6.28 -44.18
C GLY A 891 -23.09 -7.60 -44.06
N PHE A 892 -23.64 -8.52 -43.27
CA PHE A 892 -23.09 -9.86 -43.05
C PHE A 892 -24.05 -11.00 -43.42
N ALA A 893 -25.15 -10.67 -44.12
CA ALA A 893 -26.24 -11.58 -44.48
C ALA A 893 -25.82 -12.85 -45.26
N HIS A 894 -24.64 -12.82 -45.90
CA HIS A 894 -24.15 -13.91 -46.75
C HIS A 894 -22.79 -14.41 -46.21
N TYR A 895 -22.83 -15.52 -45.48
CA TYR A 895 -21.66 -16.10 -44.80
C TYR A 895 -20.86 -17.07 -45.71
N PRO A 896 -20.29 -16.56 -46.81
CA PRO A 896 -18.85 -16.72 -46.95
C PRO A 896 -18.18 -15.42 -47.42
N GLN A 897 -17.78 -14.59 -46.46
CA GLN A 897 -16.92 -13.41 -46.69
C GLN A 897 -15.55 -13.78 -47.30
N ALA A 898 -15.20 -15.06 -47.37
CA ALA A 898 -13.93 -15.58 -47.89
C ALA A 898 -13.70 -15.24 -49.38
N GLU A 899 -14.76 -15.05 -50.17
CA GLU A 899 -14.64 -14.78 -51.62
C GLU A 899 -14.54 -13.29 -51.98
N GLY A 900 -14.70 -12.38 -51.00
CA GLY A 900 -14.66 -10.93 -51.24
C GLY A 900 -15.91 -10.43 -51.99
N HIS A 901 -17.09 -10.73 -51.46
CA HIS A 901 -18.37 -10.35 -52.06
C HIS A 901 -18.85 -9.01 -51.49
N GLY A 902 -19.06 -8.03 -52.38
CA GLY A 902 -19.99 -6.89 -52.33
C GLY A 902 -20.13 -5.97 -51.11
N ALA A 903 -19.76 -6.37 -49.90
CA ALA A 903 -19.91 -5.59 -48.68
C ALA A 903 -18.65 -4.80 -48.29
N GLN A 904 -17.60 -4.79 -49.12
CA GLN A 904 -16.27 -4.28 -48.77
C GLN A 904 -15.86 -3.13 -49.70
N SER A 905 -15.46 -2.01 -49.11
CA SER A 905 -14.92 -0.87 -49.87
C SER A 905 -13.47 -1.12 -50.30
N MET A 906 -13.03 -0.47 -51.37
CA MET A 906 -11.63 -0.42 -51.79
C MET A 906 -11.40 0.69 -52.81
N ALA A 907 -10.21 1.25 -52.82
CA ALA A 907 -9.73 2.09 -53.92
C ALA A 907 -8.36 1.63 -54.43
N MET A 908 -8.01 2.10 -55.62
CA MET A 908 -6.69 1.95 -56.21
C MET A 908 -6.08 3.32 -56.50
N TRP A 909 -4.81 3.47 -56.14
CA TRP A 909 -4.10 4.74 -56.12
C TRP A 909 -2.80 4.66 -56.88
N ARG A 910 -2.41 5.80 -57.48
CA ARG A 910 -1.08 6.03 -58.04
C ARG A 910 -0.36 7.11 -57.23
N VAL A 911 0.84 6.80 -56.78
CA VAL A 911 1.76 7.77 -56.17
C VAL A 911 2.98 7.92 -57.08
N SER A 912 3.25 9.15 -57.53
CA SER A 912 4.37 9.45 -58.42
C SER A 912 4.85 10.88 -58.24
N ARG A 913 5.94 11.27 -58.91
CA ARG A 913 6.31 12.69 -59.03
C ARG A 913 5.67 13.30 -60.27
N SER A 914 4.99 14.42 -60.08
CA SER A 914 4.43 15.25 -61.15
C SER A 914 5.54 15.64 -62.13
N PRO A 915 5.38 15.38 -63.44
CA PRO A 915 6.33 15.80 -64.45
C PRO A 915 6.44 17.33 -64.58
N LYS A 916 5.42 18.08 -64.12
CA LYS A 916 5.33 19.54 -64.29
C LYS A 916 6.18 20.30 -63.29
N ASP A 917 6.12 19.91 -62.01
CA ASP A 917 6.74 20.63 -60.89
C ASP A 917 7.58 19.74 -59.96
N GLY A 918 7.69 18.45 -60.26
CA GLY A 918 8.49 17.49 -59.51
C GLY A 918 7.96 17.14 -58.12
N LYS A 919 6.76 17.64 -57.76
CA LYS A 919 6.12 17.37 -56.47
C LYS A 919 5.50 15.98 -56.46
N LEU A 920 5.36 15.40 -55.28
CA LEU A 920 4.66 14.14 -55.10
C LEU A 920 3.17 14.36 -55.38
N GLU A 921 2.58 13.53 -56.23
CA GLU A 921 1.14 13.47 -56.51
C GLU A 921 0.58 12.12 -56.08
N SER A 922 -0.59 12.13 -55.43
CA SER A 922 -1.37 10.94 -55.08
C SER A 922 -2.73 11.01 -55.80
N VAL A 923 -2.92 10.13 -56.78
CA VAL A 923 -4.05 10.15 -57.70
C VAL A 923 -4.91 8.92 -57.46
N LEU A 924 -6.19 9.16 -57.14
CA LEU A 924 -7.21 8.10 -57.07
C LEU A 924 -7.52 7.65 -58.50
N LEU A 925 -7.22 6.40 -58.84
CA LEU A 925 -7.50 5.85 -60.16
C LEU A 925 -8.99 5.51 -60.27
N CYS A 926 -9.48 4.75 -59.31
CA CYS A 926 -10.86 4.28 -59.20
C CYS A 926 -11.07 3.65 -57.82
N GLY A 927 -12.33 3.36 -57.48
CA GLY A 927 -12.67 2.68 -56.24
C GLY A 927 -14.17 2.43 -56.12
N ILE A 928 -14.54 1.81 -55.02
CA ILE A 928 -15.90 1.41 -54.74
C ILE A 928 -16.24 1.53 -53.25
N LYS A 929 -17.49 1.89 -52.96
CA LYS A 929 -18.05 1.91 -51.61
C LYS A 929 -18.45 0.50 -51.15
N ALA A 930 -18.54 0.28 -49.85
CA ALA A 930 -19.14 -0.94 -49.32
C ALA A 930 -20.61 -1.07 -49.78
N GLY A 931 -21.05 -2.30 -50.10
CA GLY A 931 -22.43 -2.64 -50.47
C GLY A 931 -22.72 -2.77 -51.97
N HIS A 932 -21.71 -2.70 -52.82
CA HIS A 932 -21.86 -2.72 -54.27
C HIS A 932 -21.20 -3.99 -54.86
N GLU A 933 -22.00 -4.96 -55.28
CA GLU A 933 -21.59 -6.37 -55.42
C GLU A 933 -20.83 -6.73 -56.71
N ASP A 934 -20.95 -5.91 -57.77
CA ASP A 934 -20.48 -6.26 -59.12
C ASP A 934 -19.28 -5.43 -59.64
N TRP A 935 -18.33 -5.06 -58.77
CA TRP A 935 -17.20 -4.27 -59.22
C TRP A 935 -16.17 -5.08 -59.99
N THR A 936 -16.19 -5.00 -61.31
CA THR A 936 -15.14 -5.54 -62.18
C THR A 936 -14.51 -4.40 -62.96
N PRO A 937 -13.61 -3.62 -62.36
CA PRO A 937 -13.00 -2.51 -63.06
C PRO A 937 -12.26 -3.03 -64.29
N ASP A 938 -12.23 -2.21 -65.34
CA ASP A 938 -11.36 -2.42 -66.50
C ASP A 938 -10.32 -1.28 -66.65
N ALA A 939 -9.60 -1.28 -67.77
CA ALA A 939 -8.58 -0.27 -68.04
C ALA A 939 -9.15 1.14 -68.26
N GLY A 940 -10.41 1.24 -68.73
CA GLY A 940 -11.13 2.49 -68.88
C GLY A 940 -11.62 3.04 -67.55
N ASP A 941 -12.04 2.17 -66.62
CA ASP A 941 -12.45 2.57 -65.28
C ASP A 941 -11.27 3.03 -64.41
N CYS A 942 -10.12 2.37 -64.54
CA CYS A 942 -8.93 2.59 -63.71
C CYS A 942 -7.67 2.89 -64.54
N PRO A 943 -7.63 3.98 -65.32
CA PRO A 943 -6.53 4.25 -66.23
C PRO A 943 -5.25 4.59 -65.47
N ILE A 944 -4.14 3.86 -65.70
CA ILE A 944 -2.86 4.10 -65.00
C ILE A 944 -2.26 5.49 -65.26
N ASP A 945 -2.71 6.15 -66.34
CA ASP A 945 -2.26 7.46 -66.82
C ASP A 945 -3.22 8.59 -66.51
N LYS A 946 -4.22 8.36 -65.65
CA LYS A 946 -5.17 9.38 -65.20
C LYS A 946 -4.45 10.65 -64.78
N ALA A 947 -4.86 11.79 -65.31
CA ALA A 947 -4.26 13.07 -64.95
C ALA A 947 -4.73 13.47 -63.54
N ALA A 948 -3.84 14.09 -62.74
CA ALA A 948 -4.22 14.58 -61.41
C ALA A 948 -5.40 15.57 -61.48
N GLU A 949 -5.43 16.46 -62.48
CA GLU A 949 -6.51 17.42 -62.71
C GLU A 949 -7.84 16.75 -63.07
N GLU A 950 -7.80 15.62 -63.78
CA GLU A 950 -8.98 14.83 -64.12
C GLU A 950 -9.54 14.13 -62.88
N ALA A 951 -8.66 13.54 -62.07
CA ALA A 951 -9.03 12.95 -60.79
C ALA A 951 -9.58 14.00 -59.80
N GLU A 952 -9.01 15.21 -59.75
CA GLU A 952 -9.54 16.31 -58.93
C GLU A 952 -10.92 16.80 -59.42
N LYS A 953 -11.14 16.88 -60.73
CA LYS A 953 -12.46 17.21 -61.29
C LYS A 953 -13.51 16.15 -60.97
N GLU A 954 -13.16 14.87 -61.08
CA GLU A 954 -14.04 13.78 -60.67
C GLU A 954 -14.35 13.83 -59.17
N ARG A 955 -13.36 14.20 -58.33
CA ARG A 955 -13.59 14.42 -56.89
C ARG A 955 -14.52 15.60 -56.61
N GLY A 956 -14.40 16.71 -57.35
CA GLY A 956 -15.23 17.90 -57.16
C GLY A 956 -16.65 17.78 -57.74
N GLY A 957 -16.92 16.74 -58.53
CA GLY A 957 -18.24 16.45 -59.09
C GLY A 957 -19.01 15.32 -58.38
N ARG A 958 -18.35 14.59 -57.47
CA ARG A 958 -18.96 13.65 -56.53
C ARG A 958 -19.28 14.38 -55.22
#